data_AF-A0A9P8I7Q8-F1
#
_entry.id   AF-A0A9P8I7Q8-F1
#
_cell.length_a   1.000
_cell.length_b   1.000
_cell.length_c   1.000
_cell.angle_alpha   90.00
_cell.angle_beta   90.00
_cell.angle_gamma   90.00
#
_symmetry.space_group_name_H-M   'P 1'
#
loop_
_entity.id
_entity.type
_entity.pdbx_description
1 polymer ?
#
loop_
_entity_poly.entity_id
_entity_poly.type
_entity_poly.pdbx_seq_one_letter_code
_entity_poly.pdbx_strand_id
1 'polypeptide(L)'
;MMRSPPPPAPQQQQQQPAYSNPYQPQAGPGVGGARTHIHPAYGGFLNDQTAQMGFQVGRSAVMAGQEYVEQNFNRYVNVSALKLYWNVSNTYVLHKLFLVLFPWRHRPWSRQQKVAPGGQEGYFLPPREDINSPDMYIPGMAIVTYILLSTLLAGLRGAFHPELLGLTATTALAIVIFEILGLKLGCYLLSINNESQLLDLMAYSGYKFVGIIVTLVVAELLNGGKGTGGWIGWTVFGYTFAANAFFLLRSLKYVLLPENSGDNTRSAMHTVARSQRNRRTQFLFIYSYVVQFVFMWILSRQDSEDIPPLIFTLFAIYLPSFIANFLSQSPFKILLDEVDITITEKEISSPSSPSSPSSPSSPTSPMSLSLSDGNFSPINEEVDIDIIDIVLMVQRGKNAVRTLLTGLPSPTSPLLSIITAAFNLGLVLMAVDLVFRGPVWYPSHDLSFARVGYVSDNSAKILVREWNTSKLPIYLSYRVADSPAHADLVPYQRFIGLDPSWQSARGIYFLSNETDYTSAAVISGLAPETRYQYATSSDHTGFFTTAPSAGSPTRRNRGKFTFLTTSCIKPHFPYNVFSHPLTIPGLKNLAKRIPELKAQFILFLGDFIYIDAPWRHGDDVESYRREYRMVYSSPDWPSVSENLPWIHVLDDHEIANDWDRNTTGVYEAAADPWQHYHTSVNPPEVRKGASYFSFIQGPASFFMLDTRRYRSPELEGSPNSTEKTMLGPDQLADLLTWLRKDEPRGVKWKIIASSIPFTKNWRFGGLDTWGGYLAERQKILEAMWDVGLRGGAGVVVLSGDRHEFAATAFPPPAGGRWPVSATVHEFSTSPLSQFYLPVRTYRQEDDEDVLIKYIPDGVSKFSAIEIESPTVAEQSVLRLRLFIDGDEVWNYVVTTPSSIVGFGGGRRGNDRDAVWG
;
A
#
# COMPACT_ATOMS: atom_id res chain seq x y z
N MET A 1 -65.65 -26.63 22.83
CA MET A 1 -66.37 -25.33 22.76
C MET A 1 -65.39 -24.23 23.09
N MET A 2 -65.25 -23.22 22.23
CA MET A 2 -65.04 -21.80 22.56
C MET A 2 -65.26 -21.03 21.25
N ARG A 3 -65.97 -19.90 21.30
CA ARG A 3 -66.53 -19.23 20.11
C ARG A 3 -65.68 -18.02 19.70
N SER A 4 -65.56 -17.79 18.39
CA SER A 4 -64.96 -16.59 17.80
C SER A 4 -65.87 -15.36 17.94
N PRO A 5 -65.32 -14.13 18.10
CA PRO A 5 -66.05 -12.88 17.94
C PRO A 5 -66.30 -12.49 16.45
N PRO A 6 -67.21 -11.54 16.17
CA PRO A 6 -67.72 -11.23 14.82
C PRO A 6 -66.92 -10.14 14.04
N PRO A 7 -67.18 -9.94 12.73
CA PRO A 7 -66.42 -9.03 11.86
C PRO A 7 -66.89 -7.56 11.90
N PRO A 8 -66.04 -6.59 11.48
CA PRO A 8 -66.40 -5.18 11.37
C PRO A 8 -67.17 -4.85 10.07
N ALA A 9 -68.02 -3.81 10.14
CA ALA A 9 -68.82 -3.25 9.05
C ALA A 9 -68.08 -2.10 8.32
N PRO A 10 -68.53 -1.63 7.14
CA PRO A 10 -67.67 -0.94 6.16
C PRO A 10 -67.60 0.58 6.32
N GLN A 11 -66.46 1.17 5.92
CA GLN A 11 -66.34 2.60 5.61
C GLN A 11 -66.53 2.85 4.11
N GLN A 12 -67.17 3.97 3.78
CA GLN A 12 -67.55 4.37 2.42
C GLN A 12 -66.41 5.03 1.65
N GLN A 13 -66.53 5.01 0.32
CA GLN A 13 -65.59 5.60 -0.63
C GLN A 13 -65.53 7.13 -0.55
N GLN A 14 -64.34 7.69 -0.77
CA GLN A 14 -64.18 9.00 -1.41
C GLN A 14 -63.33 8.89 -2.67
N GLN A 15 -63.63 9.75 -3.64
CA GLN A 15 -63.25 9.61 -5.05
C GLN A 15 -61.82 10.08 -5.33
N GLN A 16 -61.10 9.39 -6.22
CA GLN A 16 -59.89 9.90 -6.84
C GLN A 16 -60.25 10.71 -8.11
N PRO A 17 -59.67 11.91 -8.32
CA PRO A 17 -59.73 12.58 -9.61
C PRO A 17 -58.71 11.97 -10.58
N ALA A 18 -59.13 11.73 -11.82
CA ALA A 18 -58.22 11.34 -12.89
C ALA A 18 -57.41 12.55 -13.39
N TYR A 19 -56.12 12.34 -13.70
CA TYR A 19 -55.31 13.31 -14.46
C TYR A 19 -54.68 12.65 -15.68
N SER A 20 -54.92 13.25 -16.85
CA SER A 20 -54.48 12.78 -18.16
C SER A 20 -53.03 13.16 -18.44
N ASN A 21 -52.23 12.23 -18.96
CA ASN A 21 -50.85 12.49 -19.39
C ASN A 21 -50.75 12.66 -20.92
N PRO A 22 -50.38 13.82 -21.46
CA PRO A 22 -50.41 14.09 -22.90
C PRO A 22 -49.02 14.02 -23.56
N TYR A 23 -48.51 12.82 -23.84
CA TYR A 23 -47.49 12.60 -24.88
C TYR A 23 -47.45 11.12 -25.31
N GLN A 24 -48.04 10.81 -26.45
CA GLN A 24 -47.95 9.50 -27.09
C GLN A 24 -47.80 9.71 -28.61
N PRO A 25 -46.74 9.20 -29.27
CA PRO A 25 -46.62 9.24 -30.72
C PRO A 25 -47.71 8.37 -31.36
N GLN A 26 -48.45 8.97 -32.29
CA GLN A 26 -49.62 8.37 -32.92
C GLN A 26 -49.21 7.41 -34.05
N ALA A 27 -49.65 6.15 -33.99
CA ALA A 27 -49.50 5.20 -35.09
C ALA A 27 -50.58 5.43 -36.15
N GLY A 28 -50.19 5.58 -37.42
CA GLY A 28 -51.10 5.69 -38.56
C GLY A 28 -51.38 4.34 -39.23
N PRO A 29 -52.59 4.11 -39.78
CA PRO A 29 -52.94 2.88 -40.49
C PRO A 29 -52.33 2.84 -41.91
N GLY A 30 -51.95 1.65 -42.37
CA GLY A 30 -51.07 1.48 -43.54
C GLY A 30 -51.74 1.32 -44.91
N VAL A 31 -50.88 1.23 -45.93
CA VAL A 31 -51.19 0.81 -47.32
C VAL A 31 -50.02 -0.08 -47.80
N GLY A 32 -50.31 -1.10 -48.61
CA GLY A 32 -49.35 -2.16 -48.96
C GLY A 32 -48.42 -1.88 -50.16
N GLY A 33 -47.43 -2.77 -50.33
CA GLY A 33 -46.51 -2.82 -51.47
C GLY A 33 -45.49 -3.95 -51.30
N ALA A 34 -45.27 -4.75 -52.34
CA ALA A 34 -44.45 -5.98 -52.26
C ALA A 34 -43.07 -5.83 -52.89
N ARG A 35 -42.02 -6.37 -52.25
CA ARG A 35 -41.01 -7.31 -52.83
C ARG A 35 -39.79 -7.59 -51.92
N THR A 36 -39.58 -8.88 -51.64
CA THR A 36 -38.30 -9.64 -51.54
C THR A 36 -36.96 -8.91 -51.32
N HIS A 37 -36.22 -9.27 -50.26
CA HIS A 37 -35.00 -10.13 -50.35
C HIS A 37 -34.43 -10.56 -48.97
N ILE A 38 -34.54 -11.86 -48.67
CA ILE A 38 -33.50 -12.83 -48.20
C ILE A 38 -32.42 -12.36 -47.20
N HIS A 39 -32.39 -12.94 -45.99
CA HIS A 39 -31.32 -13.83 -45.45
C HIS A 39 -31.81 -14.53 -44.14
N PRO A 40 -31.21 -15.67 -43.70
CA PRO A 40 -32.02 -16.73 -43.05
C PRO A 40 -31.88 -16.91 -41.52
N ALA A 41 -32.99 -17.43 -40.95
CA ALA A 41 -33.10 -18.40 -39.85
C ALA A 41 -32.11 -18.37 -38.66
N TYR A 42 -32.60 -17.86 -37.53
CA TYR A 42 -32.26 -18.39 -36.19
C TYR A 42 -33.51 -18.37 -35.29
N GLY A 43 -34.48 -19.24 -35.59
CA GLY A 43 -35.73 -19.37 -34.85
C GLY A 43 -35.74 -20.64 -33.99
N GLY A 44 -35.86 -20.50 -32.67
CA GLY A 44 -35.96 -21.66 -31.77
C GLY A 44 -36.00 -21.38 -30.27
N PHE A 45 -35.49 -20.24 -29.79
CA PHE A 45 -35.26 -20.01 -28.34
C PHE A 45 -36.30 -19.15 -27.60
N LEU A 46 -37.32 -18.60 -28.28
CA LEU A 46 -38.22 -17.56 -27.72
C LEU A 46 -39.67 -18.01 -27.45
N ASN A 47 -39.97 -19.31 -27.57
CA ASN A 47 -41.30 -19.87 -27.28
C ASN A 47 -41.38 -20.63 -25.94
N ASP A 48 -40.34 -20.57 -25.11
CA ASP A 48 -40.41 -21.13 -23.76
C ASP A 48 -41.22 -20.19 -22.85
N GLN A 49 -42.33 -20.69 -22.29
CA GLN A 49 -43.13 -19.98 -21.29
C GLN A 49 -42.28 -19.56 -20.09
N THR A 50 -41.26 -20.35 -19.75
CA THR A 50 -40.29 -20.06 -18.67
C THR A 50 -39.47 -18.81 -18.97
N ALA A 51 -39.09 -18.58 -20.23
CA ALA A 51 -38.35 -17.38 -20.64
C ALA A 51 -39.24 -16.12 -20.63
N GLN A 52 -40.51 -16.23 -21.05
CA GLN A 52 -41.46 -15.12 -20.98
C GLN A 52 -41.86 -14.78 -19.54
N MET A 53 -42.08 -15.80 -18.70
CA MET A 53 -42.35 -15.63 -17.28
C MET A 53 -41.11 -15.08 -16.55
N GLY A 54 -39.90 -15.56 -16.87
CA GLY A 54 -38.64 -15.00 -16.39
C GLY A 54 -38.41 -13.55 -16.81
N PHE A 55 -38.82 -13.15 -18.01
CA PHE A 55 -38.77 -11.76 -18.46
C PHE A 55 -39.81 -10.88 -17.76
N GLN A 56 -41.03 -11.38 -17.48
CA GLN A 56 -42.03 -10.68 -16.68
C GLN A 56 -41.63 -10.56 -15.20
N VAL A 57 -41.06 -11.61 -14.61
CA VAL A 57 -40.51 -11.60 -13.24
C VAL A 57 -39.30 -10.68 -13.17
N GLY A 58 -38.42 -10.69 -14.17
CA GLY A 58 -37.31 -9.73 -14.27
C GLY A 58 -37.80 -8.29 -14.37
N ARG A 59 -38.83 -8.01 -15.19
CA ARG A 59 -39.39 -6.66 -15.35
C ARG A 59 -40.12 -6.18 -14.09
N SER A 60 -40.87 -7.05 -13.42
CA SER A 60 -41.53 -6.73 -12.15
C SER A 60 -40.56 -6.62 -10.98
N ALA A 61 -39.49 -7.41 -10.94
CA ALA A 61 -38.40 -7.26 -9.96
C ALA A 61 -37.60 -5.97 -10.18
N VAL A 62 -37.36 -5.55 -11.43
CA VAL A 62 -36.75 -4.26 -11.75
C VAL A 62 -37.68 -3.09 -11.39
N MET A 63 -38.98 -3.20 -11.67
CA MET A 63 -39.96 -2.16 -11.28
C MET A 63 -40.13 -2.07 -9.76
N ALA A 64 -40.29 -3.20 -9.05
CA ALA A 64 -40.32 -3.23 -7.58
C ALA A 64 -38.99 -2.77 -6.98
N GLY A 65 -37.86 -3.06 -7.63
CA GLY A 65 -36.54 -2.54 -7.28
C GLY A 65 -36.46 -1.02 -7.45
N GLN A 66 -36.95 -0.47 -8.57
CA GLN A 66 -37.05 0.98 -8.79
C GLN A 66 -37.96 1.64 -7.76
N GLU A 67 -39.13 1.06 -7.48
CA GLU A 67 -40.11 1.63 -6.55
C GLU A 67 -39.63 1.54 -5.09
N TYR A 68 -38.97 0.44 -4.71
CA TYR A 68 -38.30 0.29 -3.41
C TYR A 68 -37.11 1.25 -3.25
N VAL A 69 -36.33 1.46 -4.32
CA VAL A 69 -35.27 2.47 -4.33
C VAL A 69 -35.87 3.87 -4.27
N GLU A 70 -36.90 4.22 -5.04
CA GLU A 70 -37.52 5.55 -4.97
C GLU A 70 -38.11 5.82 -3.58
N GLN A 71 -38.85 4.87 -2.98
CA GLN A 71 -39.43 5.07 -1.65
C GLN A 71 -38.36 5.19 -0.54
N ASN A 72 -37.28 4.40 -0.58
CA ASN A 72 -36.24 4.45 0.45
C ASN A 72 -35.16 5.51 0.21
N PHE A 73 -34.80 5.78 -1.04
CA PHE A 73 -33.73 6.73 -1.42
C PHE A 73 -34.24 8.16 -1.42
N ASN A 74 -35.47 8.42 -1.88
CA ASN A 74 -36.06 9.76 -1.88
C ASN A 74 -36.36 10.27 -0.44
N ARG A 75 -36.33 9.38 0.57
CA ARG A 75 -36.33 9.70 2.01
C ARG A 75 -35.00 10.30 2.50
N TYR A 76 -33.89 10.06 1.81
CA TYR A 76 -32.55 10.55 2.17
C TYR A 76 -31.99 11.57 1.17
N VAL A 77 -32.35 11.48 -0.12
CA VAL A 77 -31.90 12.37 -1.20
C VAL A 77 -33.06 12.69 -2.13
N ASN A 78 -33.51 13.95 -2.16
CA ASN A 78 -34.57 14.39 -3.06
C ASN A 78 -34.09 14.32 -4.52
N VAL A 79 -34.57 13.32 -5.28
CA VAL A 79 -34.14 13.05 -6.66
C VAL A 79 -34.54 14.19 -7.61
N SER A 80 -35.66 14.87 -7.32
CA SER A 80 -36.13 16.05 -8.05
C SER A 80 -35.17 17.22 -7.92
N ALA A 81 -34.65 17.46 -6.70
CA ALA A 81 -33.65 18.49 -6.44
C ALA A 81 -32.32 18.14 -7.13
N LEU A 82 -31.88 16.88 -7.05
CA LEU A 82 -30.63 16.43 -7.68
C LEU A 82 -30.61 16.70 -9.20
N LYS A 83 -31.72 16.47 -9.91
CA LYS A 83 -31.84 16.74 -11.36
C LYS A 83 -31.56 18.20 -11.74
N LEU A 84 -31.80 19.16 -10.85
CA LEU A 84 -31.52 20.58 -11.11
C LEU A 84 -30.01 20.87 -11.17
N TYR A 85 -29.20 20.24 -10.31
CA TYR A 85 -27.74 20.45 -10.26
C TYR A 85 -26.98 19.87 -11.47
N TRP A 86 -27.61 19.00 -12.26
CA TRP A 86 -27.06 18.41 -13.48
C TRP A 86 -27.61 19.07 -14.76
N ASN A 87 -28.52 20.05 -14.65
CA ASN A 87 -29.03 20.81 -15.81
C ASN A 87 -28.02 21.88 -16.23
N VAL A 88 -26.98 21.46 -16.96
CA VAL A 88 -25.89 22.30 -17.49
C VAL A 88 -25.92 22.35 -19.03
N SER A 89 -25.20 23.31 -19.61
CA SER A 89 -24.96 23.42 -21.06
C SER A 89 -23.47 23.59 -21.36
N ASN A 90 -23.03 23.28 -22.58
CA ASN A 90 -21.61 23.43 -22.96
C ASN A 90 -21.11 24.88 -22.78
N THR A 91 -21.95 25.86 -23.11
CA THR A 91 -21.68 27.29 -22.92
C THR A 91 -21.59 27.67 -21.44
N TYR A 92 -22.47 27.12 -20.59
CA TYR A 92 -22.36 27.26 -19.14
C TYR A 92 -21.03 26.71 -18.62
N VAL A 93 -20.65 25.47 -19.02
CA VAL A 93 -19.44 24.81 -18.53
C VAL A 93 -18.19 25.64 -18.86
N LEU A 94 -18.06 26.14 -20.09
CA LEU A 94 -16.94 27.01 -20.48
C LEU A 94 -16.88 28.31 -19.65
N HIS A 95 -18.00 29.02 -19.50
CA HIS A 95 -18.04 30.22 -18.68
C HIS A 95 -17.79 29.93 -17.19
N LYS A 96 -18.22 28.78 -16.69
CA LYS A 96 -18.06 28.37 -15.28
C LYS A 96 -16.62 27.96 -14.98
N LEU A 97 -15.94 27.28 -15.90
CA LEU A 97 -14.49 27.02 -15.80
C LEU A 97 -13.69 28.32 -15.83
N PHE A 98 -14.05 29.27 -16.70
CA PHE A 98 -13.44 30.60 -16.71
C PHE A 98 -13.70 31.37 -15.41
N LEU A 99 -14.89 31.24 -14.81
CA LEU A 99 -15.22 31.80 -13.50
C LEU A 99 -14.36 31.19 -12.38
N VAL A 100 -14.15 29.87 -12.37
CA VAL A 100 -13.35 29.19 -11.33
C VAL A 100 -11.86 29.55 -11.43
N LEU A 101 -11.32 29.69 -12.65
CA LEU A 101 -9.91 30.03 -12.87
C LEU A 101 -9.62 31.54 -12.79
N PHE A 102 -10.57 32.39 -13.19
CA PHE A 102 -10.40 33.86 -13.24
C PHE A 102 -11.51 34.62 -12.47
N PRO A 103 -11.84 34.25 -11.21
CA PRO A 103 -13.02 34.78 -10.51
C PRO A 103 -12.97 36.28 -10.28
N TRP A 104 -11.76 36.86 -10.21
CA TRP A 104 -11.49 38.29 -10.07
C TRP A 104 -12.23 39.16 -11.11
N ARG A 105 -12.53 38.61 -12.29
CA ARG A 105 -13.17 39.30 -13.42
C ARG A 105 -14.70 39.26 -13.37
N HIS A 106 -15.31 38.47 -12.49
CA HIS A 106 -16.75 38.22 -12.48
C HIS A 106 -17.56 39.18 -11.59
N ARG A 107 -18.66 39.71 -12.13
CA ARG A 107 -19.70 40.48 -11.42
C ARG A 107 -21.02 40.36 -12.22
N PRO A 108 -22.22 40.25 -11.58
CA PRO A 108 -22.48 40.13 -10.15
C PRO A 108 -22.40 38.68 -9.62
N TRP A 109 -22.25 38.53 -8.30
CA TRP A 109 -22.14 37.24 -7.60
C TRP A 109 -23.43 36.73 -6.96
N SER A 110 -24.52 37.47 -7.08
CA SER A 110 -25.84 37.09 -6.56
C SER A 110 -26.47 35.98 -7.41
N ARG A 111 -27.01 34.94 -6.77
CA ARG A 111 -27.84 33.94 -7.45
C ARG A 111 -29.14 34.58 -7.93
N GLN A 112 -29.64 34.14 -9.08
CA GLN A 112 -30.93 34.59 -9.61
C GLN A 112 -32.07 33.71 -9.08
N GLN A 113 -33.19 34.34 -8.75
CA GLN A 113 -34.42 33.68 -8.28
C GLN A 113 -35.59 34.02 -9.19
N LYS A 114 -36.53 33.08 -9.32
CA LYS A 114 -37.79 33.27 -10.04
C LYS A 114 -38.95 33.13 -9.07
N VAL A 115 -39.77 34.18 -8.98
CA VAL A 115 -40.95 34.22 -8.10
C VAL A 115 -42.02 33.30 -8.65
N ALA A 116 -42.64 32.48 -7.80
CA ALA A 116 -43.73 31.61 -8.20
C ALA A 116 -45.02 32.41 -8.50
N PRO A 117 -45.87 31.99 -9.46
CA PRO A 117 -47.17 32.62 -9.69
C PRO A 117 -48.09 32.36 -8.48
N GLY A 118 -48.15 33.33 -7.55
CA GLY A 118 -48.89 33.18 -6.28
C GLY A 118 -48.22 33.84 -5.07
N GLY A 119 -46.99 34.33 -5.18
CA GLY A 119 -46.36 35.12 -4.11
C GLY A 119 -45.76 34.32 -2.93
N GLN A 120 -45.67 32.99 -3.04
CA GLN A 120 -44.79 32.19 -2.18
C GLN A 120 -43.36 32.14 -2.74
N GLU A 121 -42.43 31.70 -1.88
CA GLU A 121 -40.98 31.85 -2.00
C GLU A 121 -40.40 31.55 -3.39
N GLY A 122 -39.47 32.41 -3.83
CA GLY A 122 -38.83 32.29 -5.14
C GLY A 122 -37.78 31.17 -5.16
N TYR A 123 -37.84 30.30 -6.16
CA TYR A 123 -36.84 29.25 -6.36
C TYR A 123 -35.62 29.79 -7.10
N PHE A 124 -34.42 29.29 -6.75
CA PHE A 124 -33.19 29.62 -7.47
C PHE A 124 -33.20 29.03 -8.89
N LEU A 125 -32.64 29.76 -9.84
CA LEU A 125 -32.50 29.28 -11.22
C LEU A 125 -31.48 28.12 -11.32
N PRO A 126 -31.69 27.17 -12.25
CA PRO A 126 -30.76 26.07 -12.49
C PRO A 126 -29.45 26.56 -13.14
N PRO A 127 -28.36 25.78 -13.07
CA PRO A 127 -27.05 26.14 -13.63
C PRO A 127 -27.10 26.66 -15.07
N ARG A 128 -27.86 25.99 -15.95
CA ARG A 128 -28.08 26.41 -17.35
C ARG A 128 -28.54 27.87 -17.53
N GLU A 129 -29.21 28.45 -16.54
CA GLU A 129 -29.77 29.81 -16.59
C GLU A 129 -29.04 30.80 -15.66
N ASP A 130 -28.38 30.34 -14.59
CA ASP A 130 -27.59 31.18 -13.67
C ASP A 130 -26.16 30.66 -13.46
N ILE A 131 -25.18 31.44 -13.94
CA ILE A 131 -23.74 31.17 -13.79
C ILE A 131 -23.27 31.09 -12.33
N ASN A 132 -23.97 31.73 -11.39
CA ASN A 132 -23.66 31.69 -9.97
C ASN A 132 -24.21 30.44 -9.27
N SER A 133 -25.18 29.73 -9.87
CA SER A 133 -25.78 28.52 -9.30
C SER A 133 -24.74 27.38 -9.22
N PRO A 134 -24.67 26.62 -8.11
CA PRO A 134 -23.81 25.45 -8.01
C PRO A 134 -24.27 24.32 -8.95
N ASP A 135 -23.31 23.60 -9.53
CA ASP A 135 -23.54 22.42 -10.37
C ASP A 135 -22.74 21.22 -9.87
N MET A 136 -23.23 20.01 -10.12
CA MET A 136 -22.53 18.76 -9.78
C MET A 136 -21.69 18.21 -10.95
N TYR A 137 -21.91 18.73 -12.16
CA TYR A 137 -21.27 18.23 -13.37
C TYR A 137 -19.77 18.53 -13.39
N ILE A 138 -19.36 19.78 -13.18
CA ILE A 138 -17.95 20.16 -13.17
C ILE A 138 -17.20 19.50 -12.00
N PRO A 139 -17.71 19.52 -10.74
CA PRO A 139 -17.17 18.70 -9.65
C PRO A 139 -16.97 17.23 -9.99
N GLY A 140 -18.01 16.54 -10.49
CA GLY A 140 -17.95 15.12 -10.80
C GLY A 140 -16.96 14.80 -11.94
N MET A 141 -17.02 15.56 -13.02
CA MET A 141 -16.11 15.38 -14.15
C MET A 141 -14.66 15.75 -13.77
N ALA A 142 -14.43 16.79 -12.97
CA ALA A 142 -13.10 17.18 -12.52
C ALA A 142 -12.47 16.14 -11.58
N ILE A 143 -13.25 15.44 -10.73
CA ILE A 143 -12.74 14.31 -9.94
C ILE A 143 -12.30 13.17 -10.86
N VAL A 144 -13.13 12.78 -11.83
CA VAL A 144 -12.79 11.73 -12.81
C VAL A 144 -11.56 12.12 -13.64
N THR A 145 -11.50 13.35 -14.14
CA THR A 145 -10.34 13.87 -14.88
C THR A 145 -9.10 13.94 -13.99
N TYR A 146 -9.21 14.32 -12.71
CA TYR A 146 -8.08 14.31 -11.78
C TYR A 146 -7.53 12.91 -11.55
N ILE A 147 -8.39 11.91 -11.33
CA ILE A 147 -7.97 10.52 -11.15
C ILE A 147 -7.25 10.04 -12.40
N LEU A 148 -7.92 10.14 -13.56
CA LEU A 148 -7.37 9.68 -14.85
C LEU A 148 -6.08 10.41 -15.23
N LEU A 149 -6.01 11.74 -15.03
CA LEU A 149 -4.82 12.54 -15.32
C LEU A 149 -3.68 12.19 -14.37
N SER A 150 -3.93 12.05 -13.07
CA SER A 150 -2.88 11.71 -12.10
C SER A 150 -2.28 10.34 -12.40
N THR A 151 -3.12 9.36 -12.75
CA THR A 151 -2.66 8.04 -13.20
C THR A 151 -1.97 8.07 -14.56
N LEU A 152 -2.43 8.91 -15.49
CA LEU A 152 -1.80 9.08 -16.81
C LEU A 152 -0.43 9.74 -16.68
N LEU A 153 -0.28 10.76 -15.85
CA LEU A 153 1.00 11.40 -15.55
C LEU A 153 1.96 10.45 -14.84
N ALA A 154 1.48 9.63 -13.90
CA ALA A 154 2.27 8.54 -13.32
C ALA A 154 2.72 7.54 -14.41
N GLY A 155 1.84 7.19 -15.36
CA GLY A 155 2.15 6.27 -16.47
C GLY A 155 3.14 6.84 -17.47
N LEU A 156 3.02 8.12 -17.83
CA LEU A 156 3.97 8.82 -18.70
C LEU A 156 5.37 8.94 -18.09
N ARG A 157 5.51 8.74 -16.77
CA ARG A 157 6.78 8.70 -16.02
C ARG A 157 7.26 7.29 -15.70
N GLY A 158 6.57 6.24 -16.17
CA GLY A 158 6.92 4.85 -15.89
C GLY A 158 6.68 4.42 -14.44
N ALA A 159 5.68 5.00 -13.76
CA ALA A 159 5.33 4.71 -12.36
C ALA A 159 3.81 4.44 -12.19
N PHE A 160 3.18 3.80 -13.17
CA PHE A 160 1.75 3.44 -13.12
C PHE A 160 1.52 1.99 -12.71
N HIS A 161 1.08 1.82 -11.47
CA HIS A 161 0.49 0.58 -10.98
C HIS A 161 -1.04 0.66 -11.08
N PRO A 162 -1.77 -0.44 -11.38
CA PRO A 162 -3.25 -0.42 -11.43
C PRO A 162 -3.89 0.09 -10.13
N GLU A 163 -3.22 -0.12 -9.00
CA GLU A 163 -3.63 0.33 -7.67
C GLU A 163 -3.59 1.85 -7.50
N LEU A 164 -2.74 2.58 -8.22
CA LEU A 164 -2.72 4.05 -8.16
C LEU A 164 -4.07 4.66 -8.57
N LEU A 165 -4.82 4.01 -9.45
CA LEU A 165 -6.17 4.44 -9.81
C LEU A 165 -7.14 4.30 -8.62
N GLY A 166 -7.06 3.17 -7.90
CA GLY A 166 -7.83 2.91 -6.69
C GLY A 166 -7.42 3.80 -5.50
N LEU A 167 -6.12 3.96 -5.26
CA LEU A 167 -5.56 4.78 -4.19
C LEU A 167 -5.83 6.28 -4.41
N THR A 168 -5.63 6.78 -5.63
CA THR A 168 -5.95 8.18 -5.99
C THR A 168 -7.45 8.44 -5.86
N ALA A 169 -8.30 7.54 -6.36
CA ALA A 169 -9.75 7.66 -6.23
C ALA A 169 -10.20 7.63 -4.76
N THR A 170 -9.67 6.70 -3.96
CA THR A 170 -10.01 6.56 -2.53
C THR A 170 -9.55 7.77 -1.73
N THR A 171 -8.34 8.29 -1.99
CA THR A 171 -7.80 9.49 -1.33
C THR A 171 -8.61 10.73 -1.69
N ALA A 172 -8.97 10.90 -2.98
CA ALA A 172 -9.82 12.00 -3.44
C ALA A 172 -11.22 11.94 -2.82
N LEU A 173 -11.86 10.77 -2.77
CA LEU A 173 -13.16 10.58 -2.10
C LEU A 173 -13.05 10.84 -0.59
N ALA A 174 -12.03 10.29 0.08
CA ALA A 174 -11.85 10.46 1.51
C ALA A 174 -11.71 11.93 1.89
N ILE A 175 -10.89 12.70 1.15
CA ILE A 175 -10.72 14.15 1.37
C ILE A 175 -12.06 14.89 1.18
N VAL A 176 -12.81 14.60 0.12
CA VAL A 176 -14.14 15.20 -0.11
C VAL A 176 -15.14 14.82 0.99
N ILE A 177 -15.14 13.58 1.47
CA ILE A 177 -16.01 13.12 2.57
C ILE A 177 -15.64 13.83 3.89
N PHE A 178 -14.35 13.87 4.25
CA PHE A 178 -13.89 14.58 5.45
C PHE A 178 -14.20 16.08 5.39
N GLU A 179 -14.08 16.70 4.21
CA GLU A 179 -14.43 18.09 3.97
C GLU A 179 -15.94 18.35 4.14
N ILE A 180 -16.80 17.51 3.56
CA ILE A 180 -18.26 17.62 3.72
C ILE A 180 -18.67 17.42 5.19
N LEU A 181 -18.05 16.47 5.90
CA LEU A 181 -18.28 16.25 7.33
C LEU A 181 -17.82 17.45 8.17
N GLY A 182 -16.65 18.01 7.88
CA GLY A 182 -16.14 19.23 8.53
C GLY A 182 -17.02 20.46 8.28
N LEU A 183 -17.50 20.65 7.05
CA LEU A 183 -18.45 21.69 6.68
C LEU A 183 -19.80 21.51 7.40
N LYS A 184 -20.35 20.29 7.43
CA LYS A 184 -21.60 19.98 8.15
C LYS A 184 -21.45 20.21 9.64
N LEU A 185 -20.34 19.80 10.24
CA LEU A 185 -20.03 20.07 11.65
C LEU A 185 -19.91 21.57 11.92
N GLY A 186 -19.22 22.33 11.07
CA GLY A 186 -19.13 23.79 11.18
C GLY A 186 -20.49 24.48 11.04
N CYS A 187 -21.34 24.04 10.11
CA CYS A 187 -22.70 24.55 9.95
C CYS A 187 -23.59 24.24 11.17
N TYR A 188 -23.44 23.04 11.75
CA TYR A 188 -24.12 22.64 12.99
C TYR A 188 -23.68 23.50 14.19
N LEU A 189 -22.37 23.69 14.39
CA LEU A 189 -21.80 24.53 15.45
C LEU A 189 -22.15 26.03 15.31
N LEU A 190 -22.46 26.50 14.09
CA LEU A 190 -22.86 27.88 13.80
C LEU A 190 -24.38 28.06 13.65
N SER A 191 -25.16 27.01 13.91
CA SER A 191 -26.63 26.95 13.81
C SER A 191 -27.15 27.47 12.47
N ILE A 192 -26.62 26.94 11.36
CA ILE A 192 -27.05 27.25 9.99
C ILE A 192 -27.93 26.11 9.48
N ASN A 193 -29.25 26.29 9.56
CA ASN A 193 -30.24 25.34 9.04
C ASN A 193 -30.76 25.82 7.67
N ASN A 194 -30.59 24.99 6.63
CA ASN A 194 -31.16 25.20 5.30
C ASN A 194 -31.31 23.83 4.60
N GLU A 195 -32.46 23.56 3.99
CA GLU A 195 -32.81 22.24 3.44
C GLU A 195 -31.95 21.84 2.23
N SER A 196 -31.55 22.81 1.39
CA SER A 196 -30.71 22.56 0.19
C SER A 196 -29.20 22.49 0.47
N GLN A 197 -28.79 22.74 1.72
CA GLN A 197 -27.39 22.96 2.10
C GLN A 197 -26.45 21.80 1.78
N LEU A 198 -26.90 20.54 1.86
CA LEU A 198 -26.01 19.39 1.61
C LEU A 198 -25.52 19.35 0.15
N LEU A 199 -26.43 19.57 -0.81
CA LEU A 199 -26.09 19.51 -2.23
C LEU A 199 -25.24 20.71 -2.66
N ASP A 200 -25.54 21.91 -2.14
CA ASP A 200 -24.71 23.10 -2.38
C ASP A 200 -23.28 22.89 -1.82
N LEU A 201 -23.11 22.38 -0.59
CA LEU A 201 -21.78 22.11 -0.01
C LEU A 201 -21.01 21.03 -0.81
N MET A 202 -21.68 19.95 -1.21
CA MET A 202 -21.08 18.91 -2.05
C MET A 202 -20.59 19.47 -3.39
N ALA A 203 -21.42 20.24 -4.10
CA ALA A 203 -21.04 20.88 -5.35
C ALA A 203 -19.82 21.82 -5.16
N TYR A 204 -19.86 22.68 -4.14
CA TYR A 204 -18.76 23.60 -3.89
C TYR A 204 -17.44 22.92 -3.48
N SER A 205 -17.49 21.78 -2.77
CA SER A 205 -16.29 21.01 -2.39
C SER A 205 -15.47 20.49 -3.58
N GLY A 206 -16.08 20.26 -4.74
CA GLY A 206 -15.42 19.63 -5.88
C GLY A 206 -14.78 20.58 -6.90
N TYR A 207 -15.05 21.88 -6.88
CA TYR A 207 -14.42 22.81 -7.86
C TYR A 207 -12.89 22.92 -7.70
N LYS A 208 -12.34 22.58 -6.52
CA LYS A 208 -10.89 22.59 -6.26
C LYS A 208 -10.09 21.72 -7.24
N PHE A 209 -10.69 20.63 -7.74
CA PHE A 209 -10.06 19.72 -8.69
C PHE A 209 -9.71 20.41 -10.03
N VAL A 210 -10.44 21.46 -10.44
CA VAL A 210 -10.11 22.25 -11.63
C VAL A 210 -8.76 22.94 -11.48
N GLY A 211 -8.48 23.53 -10.30
CA GLY A 211 -7.19 24.18 -10.01
C GLY A 211 -6.04 23.17 -9.86
N ILE A 212 -6.31 22.01 -9.26
CA ILE A 212 -5.35 20.91 -9.11
C ILE A 212 -4.95 20.37 -10.50
N ILE A 213 -5.92 20.10 -11.39
CA ILE A 213 -5.68 19.66 -12.78
C ILE A 213 -4.76 20.64 -13.52
N VAL A 214 -5.06 21.95 -13.47
CA VAL A 214 -4.22 22.97 -14.11
C VAL A 214 -2.80 22.97 -13.52
N THR A 215 -2.67 22.83 -12.21
CA THR A 215 -1.35 22.73 -11.55
C THR A 215 -0.56 21.51 -12.03
N LEU A 216 -1.18 20.33 -12.10
CA LEU A 216 -0.55 19.10 -12.56
C LEU A 216 -0.11 19.17 -14.02
N VAL A 217 -0.98 19.63 -14.94
CA VAL A 217 -0.64 19.76 -16.37
C VAL A 217 0.52 20.73 -16.59
N VAL A 218 0.49 21.90 -15.94
CA VAL A 218 1.54 22.92 -16.13
C VAL A 218 2.85 22.51 -15.45
N ALA A 219 2.79 21.82 -14.30
CA ALA A 219 3.98 21.25 -13.66
C ALA A 219 4.62 20.12 -14.49
N GLU A 220 3.84 19.33 -15.21
CA GLU A 220 4.39 18.37 -16.17
C GLU A 220 5.16 19.08 -17.29
N LEU A 221 4.47 20.00 -17.99
CA LEU A 221 4.99 20.65 -19.19
C LEU A 221 6.20 21.56 -18.94
N LEU A 222 6.31 22.16 -17.76
CA LEU A 222 7.32 23.21 -17.48
C LEU A 222 8.31 22.86 -16.35
N ASN A 223 8.06 21.80 -15.57
CA ASN A 223 8.82 21.49 -14.35
C ASN A 223 9.14 19.99 -14.20
N GLY A 224 9.06 19.21 -15.29
CA GLY A 224 9.45 17.80 -15.30
C GLY A 224 8.64 16.92 -14.35
N GLY A 225 7.37 17.26 -14.12
CA GLY A 225 6.43 16.41 -13.39
C GLY A 225 6.56 16.41 -11.87
N LYS A 226 7.34 17.31 -11.25
CA LYS A 226 7.50 17.34 -9.77
C LYS A 226 6.29 17.86 -8.98
N GLY A 227 5.09 17.95 -9.58
CA GLY A 227 3.90 18.54 -8.94
C GLY A 227 4.17 19.96 -8.42
N THR A 228 3.96 20.19 -7.11
CA THR A 228 4.34 21.46 -6.45
C THR A 228 5.85 21.65 -6.25
N GLY A 229 6.68 20.64 -6.53
CA GLY A 229 8.13 20.65 -6.33
C GLY A 229 8.90 21.52 -7.32
N GLY A 230 8.96 22.82 -7.06
CA GLY A 230 9.76 23.79 -7.83
C GLY A 230 9.09 25.14 -7.95
N TRP A 231 9.82 26.18 -8.35
CA TRP A 231 9.30 27.56 -8.41
C TRP A 231 8.08 27.71 -9.31
N ILE A 232 8.05 27.03 -10.46
CA ILE A 232 6.92 27.06 -11.40
C ILE A 232 5.69 26.35 -10.81
N GLY A 233 5.89 25.14 -10.24
CA GLY A 233 4.84 24.39 -9.55
C GLY A 233 4.19 25.18 -8.42
N TRP A 234 4.99 25.76 -7.52
CA TRP A 234 4.50 26.63 -6.44
C TRP A 234 3.78 27.89 -6.95
N THR A 235 4.24 28.50 -8.04
CA THR A 235 3.61 29.69 -8.61
C THR A 235 2.22 29.38 -9.18
N VAL A 236 2.09 28.29 -9.94
CA VAL A 236 0.81 27.87 -10.53
C VAL A 236 -0.15 27.35 -9.46
N PHE A 237 0.36 26.58 -8.49
CA PHE A 237 -0.40 26.14 -7.32
C PHE A 237 -0.93 27.34 -6.54
N GLY A 238 -0.08 28.31 -6.18
CA GLY A 238 -0.46 29.51 -5.45
C GLY A 238 -1.54 30.33 -6.18
N TYR A 239 -1.44 30.45 -7.51
CA TYR A 239 -2.45 31.11 -8.33
C TYR A 239 -3.80 30.38 -8.30
N THR A 240 -3.81 29.07 -8.60
CA THR A 240 -5.06 28.28 -8.70
C THR A 240 -5.72 28.08 -7.33
N PHE A 241 -4.94 27.93 -6.26
CA PHE A 241 -5.40 27.99 -4.87
C PHE A 241 -6.07 29.33 -4.57
N ALA A 242 -5.41 30.46 -4.85
CA ALA A 242 -5.96 31.79 -4.56
C ALA A 242 -7.26 32.06 -5.34
N ALA A 243 -7.34 31.59 -6.59
CA ALA A 243 -8.56 31.63 -7.39
C ALA A 243 -9.69 30.80 -6.76
N ASN A 244 -9.44 29.53 -6.43
CA ASN A 244 -10.43 28.65 -5.77
C ASN A 244 -10.90 29.22 -4.42
N ALA A 245 -9.97 29.70 -3.59
CA ALA A 245 -10.25 30.32 -2.30
C ALA A 245 -11.15 31.56 -2.44
N PHE A 246 -10.86 32.45 -3.40
CA PHE A 246 -11.67 33.62 -3.66
C PHE A 246 -13.04 33.26 -4.25
N PHE A 247 -13.11 32.31 -5.18
CA PHE A 247 -14.37 31.79 -5.73
C PHE A 247 -15.27 31.24 -4.61
N LEU A 248 -14.74 30.36 -3.75
CA LEU A 248 -15.48 29.79 -2.62
C LEU A 248 -15.92 30.85 -1.61
N LEU A 249 -15.04 31.79 -1.24
CA LEU A 249 -15.37 32.92 -0.36
C LEU A 249 -16.56 33.75 -0.89
N ARG A 250 -16.67 33.90 -2.22
CA ARG A 250 -17.73 34.70 -2.86
C ARG A 250 -19.02 33.91 -3.08
N SER A 251 -18.94 32.65 -3.47
CA SER A 251 -20.11 31.80 -3.76
C SER A 251 -20.76 31.21 -2.50
N LEU A 252 -19.99 30.65 -1.56
CA LEU A 252 -20.53 30.09 -0.31
C LEU A 252 -21.06 31.15 0.66
N LYS A 253 -20.73 32.44 0.43
CA LYS A 253 -21.24 33.56 1.25
C LYS A 253 -22.75 33.45 1.47
N TYR A 254 -23.53 33.24 0.42
CA TYR A 254 -25.01 33.23 0.52
C TYR A 254 -25.57 31.93 1.13
N VAL A 255 -24.81 30.83 1.10
CA VAL A 255 -25.18 29.55 1.70
C VAL A 255 -24.94 29.56 3.21
N LEU A 256 -23.90 30.25 3.68
CA LEU A 256 -23.51 30.33 5.09
C LEU A 256 -23.99 31.61 5.80
N LEU A 257 -24.35 32.65 5.03
CA LEU A 257 -24.90 33.92 5.50
C LEU A 257 -26.17 34.24 4.68
N PRO A 258 -27.31 33.54 4.93
CA PRO A 258 -28.58 33.94 4.37
C PRO A 258 -28.91 35.37 4.80
N GLU A 259 -29.36 36.20 3.85
CA GLU A 259 -29.92 37.52 4.13
C GLU A 259 -31.44 37.32 4.26
N ASN A 260 -32.03 37.72 5.40
CA ASN A 260 -33.47 37.60 5.64
C ASN A 260 -34.22 38.61 4.74
N SER A 261 -34.57 38.18 3.52
CA SER A 261 -35.33 38.96 2.56
C SER A 261 -36.83 38.96 2.89
N GLY A 262 -37.21 39.61 3.99
CA GLY A 262 -38.61 39.74 4.36
C GLY A 262 -38.84 40.18 5.80
N ASP A 263 -38.64 41.46 6.09
CA ASP A 263 -39.55 42.14 7.02
C ASP A 263 -39.63 43.63 6.71
N ASN A 264 -40.84 44.11 6.44
CA ASN A 264 -41.12 45.51 6.15
C ASN A 264 -42.02 46.09 7.26
N THR A 265 -41.70 45.73 8.51
CA THR A 265 -42.54 46.00 9.69
C THR A 265 -41.71 46.47 10.88
N ARG A 266 -41.80 47.78 11.16
CA ARG A 266 -41.61 48.49 12.44
C ARG A 266 -40.69 47.84 13.52
N SER A 267 -39.46 48.35 13.58
CA SER A 267 -38.78 48.79 14.82
C SER A 267 -39.04 48.06 16.15
N ALA A 268 -38.60 46.80 16.31
CA ALA A 268 -38.27 46.24 17.64
C ALA A 268 -37.43 44.92 17.66
N MET A 269 -36.72 44.50 16.59
CA MET A 269 -35.92 43.25 16.68
C MET A 269 -34.70 43.19 15.73
N HIS A 270 -33.66 43.97 15.99
CA HIS A 270 -32.47 44.07 15.11
C HIS A 270 -31.11 43.78 15.78
N THR A 271 -31.01 42.67 16.52
CA THR A 271 -29.73 42.12 17.01
C THR A 271 -29.59 40.61 16.80
N VAL A 272 -29.91 40.08 15.61
CA VAL A 272 -29.25 38.86 15.13
C VAL A 272 -27.76 39.19 15.02
N ALA A 273 -26.99 38.74 16.01
CA ALA A 273 -25.87 39.53 16.51
C ALA A 273 -24.70 39.65 15.51
N ARG A 274 -24.12 40.85 15.44
CA ARG A 274 -22.89 41.18 14.68
C ARG A 274 -21.75 40.18 14.96
N SER A 275 -21.69 39.65 16.19
CA SER A 275 -20.79 38.58 16.62
C SER A 275 -20.99 37.25 15.85
N GLN A 276 -22.23 36.78 15.68
CA GLN A 276 -22.53 35.53 14.97
C GLN A 276 -22.22 35.66 13.46
N ARG A 277 -22.53 36.82 12.86
CA ARG A 277 -22.13 37.14 11.48
C ARG A 277 -20.61 37.11 11.32
N ASN A 278 -19.86 37.72 12.24
CA ASN A 278 -18.40 37.68 12.24
C ASN A 278 -17.85 36.25 12.36
N ARG A 279 -18.37 35.42 13.29
CA ARG A 279 -17.95 34.01 13.45
C ARG A 279 -18.20 33.19 12.18
N ARG A 280 -19.35 33.36 11.53
CA ARG A 280 -19.67 32.70 10.24
C ARG A 280 -18.76 33.18 9.09
N THR A 281 -18.41 34.47 9.05
CA THR A 281 -17.44 35.01 8.08
C THR A 281 -16.01 34.51 8.33
N GLN A 282 -15.58 34.41 9.60
CA GLN A 282 -14.29 33.82 9.99
C GLN A 282 -14.21 32.34 9.59
N PHE A 283 -15.26 31.56 9.86
CA PHE A 283 -15.35 30.16 9.45
C PHE A 283 -15.23 30.00 7.92
N LEU A 284 -15.97 30.80 7.14
CA LEU A 284 -15.86 30.79 5.69
C LEU A 284 -14.46 31.18 5.20
N PHE A 285 -13.80 32.15 5.83
CA PHE A 285 -12.43 32.53 5.47
C PHE A 285 -11.42 31.40 5.78
N ILE A 286 -11.50 30.79 6.98
CA ILE A 286 -10.64 29.67 7.38
C ILE A 286 -10.86 28.46 6.46
N TYR A 287 -12.11 28.14 6.14
CA TYR A 287 -12.43 27.09 5.18
C TYR A 287 -11.81 27.40 3.80
N SER A 288 -12.15 28.54 3.21
CA SER A 288 -11.75 28.88 1.84
C SER A 288 -10.25 29.07 1.65
N TYR A 289 -9.51 29.54 2.67
CA TYR A 289 -8.06 29.79 2.56
C TYR A 289 -7.19 28.75 3.27
N VAL A 290 -7.52 28.33 4.49
CA VAL A 290 -6.63 27.41 5.25
C VAL A 290 -6.93 25.95 4.91
N VAL A 291 -8.21 25.56 4.95
CA VAL A 291 -8.62 24.16 4.70
C VAL A 291 -8.43 23.80 3.22
N GLN A 292 -8.80 24.69 2.30
CA GLN A 292 -8.53 24.47 0.87
C GLN A 292 -7.04 24.37 0.55
N PHE A 293 -6.17 25.17 1.19
CA PHE A 293 -4.72 25.09 0.95
C PHE A 293 -4.20 23.69 1.28
N VAL A 294 -4.55 23.16 2.45
CA VAL A 294 -4.12 21.83 2.90
C VAL A 294 -4.65 20.74 1.96
N PHE A 295 -5.96 20.74 1.65
CA PHE A 295 -6.53 19.70 0.79
C PHE A 295 -6.06 19.78 -0.68
N MET A 296 -5.92 20.98 -1.24
CA MET A 296 -5.36 21.15 -2.59
C MET A 296 -3.89 20.76 -2.64
N TRP A 297 -3.11 21.09 -1.60
CA TRP A 297 -1.69 20.74 -1.52
C TRP A 297 -1.50 19.22 -1.48
N ILE A 298 -2.19 18.51 -0.57
CA ILE A 298 -2.16 17.04 -0.47
C ILE A 298 -2.52 16.40 -1.82
N LEU A 299 -3.60 16.84 -2.48
CA LEU A 299 -4.03 16.30 -3.77
C LEU A 299 -3.09 16.65 -4.95
N SER A 300 -2.15 17.57 -4.79
CA SER A 300 -1.19 17.99 -5.81
C SER A 300 0.24 17.47 -5.59
N ARG A 301 0.46 16.70 -4.53
CA ARG A 301 1.72 15.99 -4.23
C ARG A 301 1.68 14.59 -4.84
N GLN A 302 2.83 14.03 -5.24
CA GLN A 302 2.90 12.82 -6.07
C GLN A 302 3.93 11.78 -5.58
N ASP A 303 4.32 11.82 -4.30
CA ASP A 303 5.29 10.88 -3.69
C ASP A 303 4.54 9.82 -2.87
N SER A 304 4.98 8.55 -2.90
CA SER A 304 4.27 7.39 -2.34
C SER A 304 4.85 6.85 -1.01
N GLU A 305 5.94 7.41 -0.48
CA GLU A 305 6.70 6.86 0.66
C GLU A 305 6.18 7.32 2.06
N ASP A 306 5.06 8.04 2.12
CA ASP A 306 4.71 8.94 3.24
C ASP A 306 4.07 8.27 4.50
N ILE A 307 4.14 6.94 4.73
CA ILE A 307 3.49 6.30 5.91
C ILE A 307 4.06 6.83 7.26
N PRO A 308 5.38 6.87 7.51
CA PRO A 308 5.91 7.45 8.76
C PRO A 308 5.62 8.97 8.88
N PRO A 309 5.84 9.82 7.85
CA PRO A 309 5.43 11.23 7.85
C PRO A 309 3.94 11.44 8.15
N LEU A 310 3.06 10.56 7.64
CA LEU A 310 1.63 10.62 7.91
C LEU A 310 1.34 10.37 9.41
N ILE A 311 1.97 9.38 10.04
CA ILE A 311 1.81 9.12 11.49
C ILE A 311 2.25 10.35 12.30
N PHE A 312 3.41 10.94 11.99
CA PHE A 312 3.89 12.13 12.70
C PHE A 312 3.00 13.36 12.47
N THR A 313 2.50 13.54 11.24
CA THR A 313 1.59 14.65 10.88
C THR A 313 0.24 14.50 11.57
N LEU A 314 -0.33 13.29 11.56
CA LEU A 314 -1.58 12.98 12.28
C LEU A 314 -1.41 13.18 13.79
N PHE A 315 -0.28 12.78 14.38
CA PHE A 315 -0.01 13.04 15.80
C PHE A 315 0.16 14.53 16.12
N ALA A 316 0.84 15.29 15.25
CA ALA A 316 1.01 16.73 15.38
C ALA A 316 -0.32 17.51 15.28
N ILE A 317 -1.31 16.98 14.55
CA ILE A 317 -2.68 17.52 14.50
C ILE A 317 -3.50 17.04 15.72
N TYR A 318 -3.32 15.77 16.10
CA TYR A 318 -4.02 15.14 17.22
C TYR A 318 -3.71 15.81 18.56
N LEU A 319 -2.43 16.02 18.89
CA LEU A 319 -2.02 16.46 20.22
C LEU A 319 -2.59 17.85 20.61
N PRO A 320 -2.52 18.91 19.77
CA PRO A 320 -3.19 20.18 20.05
C PRO A 320 -4.71 20.04 20.12
N SER A 321 -5.31 19.24 19.23
CA SER A 321 -6.75 18.99 19.19
C SER A 321 -7.25 18.26 20.45
N PHE A 322 -6.45 17.34 20.97
CA PHE A 322 -6.69 16.60 22.20
C PHE A 322 -6.62 17.53 23.41
N ILE A 323 -5.55 18.34 23.52
CA ILE A 323 -5.37 19.32 24.61
C ILE A 323 -6.52 20.33 24.60
N ALA A 324 -6.87 20.89 23.43
CA ALA A 324 -7.98 21.84 23.31
C ALA A 324 -9.31 21.24 23.74
N ASN A 325 -9.61 19.99 23.35
CA ASN A 325 -10.81 19.28 23.81
C ASN A 325 -10.77 18.97 25.32
N PHE A 326 -9.62 18.55 25.84
CA PHE A 326 -9.45 18.22 27.26
C PHE A 326 -9.69 19.43 28.16
N LEU A 327 -9.25 20.61 27.75
CA LEU A 327 -9.41 21.87 28.48
C LEU A 327 -10.80 22.51 28.32
N SER A 328 -11.55 22.19 27.26
CA SER A 328 -12.84 22.85 26.94
C SER A 328 -14.09 21.98 27.15
N GLN A 329 -13.95 20.66 27.36
CA GLN A 329 -15.12 19.79 27.54
C GLN A 329 -15.70 19.85 28.95
N SER A 330 -16.97 20.24 29.04
CA SER A 330 -17.76 20.10 30.27
C SER A 330 -18.10 18.63 30.56
N PRO A 331 -18.02 18.17 31.84
CA PRO A 331 -18.51 16.86 32.27
C PRO A 331 -20.02 16.68 32.16
N PHE A 332 -20.76 17.78 31.95
CA PHE A 332 -22.22 17.79 31.90
C PHE A 332 -22.76 17.85 30.46
N LYS A 333 -23.98 17.37 30.29
CA LYS A 333 -24.81 17.57 29.11
C LYS A 333 -26.03 18.37 29.56
N ILE A 334 -26.18 19.57 29.01
CA ILE A 334 -27.40 20.38 29.16
C ILE A 334 -28.51 19.66 28.36
N LEU A 335 -29.65 19.40 29.00
CA LEU A 335 -30.80 18.74 28.38
C LEU A 335 -31.94 19.71 28.05
N LEU A 336 -32.16 20.69 28.92
CA LEU A 336 -33.11 21.78 28.79
C LEU A 336 -32.46 23.06 29.34
N ASP A 337 -32.79 24.16 28.69
CA ASP A 337 -32.37 25.53 29.00
C ASP A 337 -33.65 26.35 28.83
N GLU A 338 -34.37 26.56 29.95
CA GLU A 338 -35.70 27.17 29.96
C GLU A 338 -35.62 28.44 30.83
N VAL A 339 -35.91 29.57 30.19
CA VAL A 339 -35.83 30.91 30.77
C VAL A 339 -37.24 31.30 31.22
N ASP A 340 -37.50 31.20 32.53
CA ASP A 340 -38.77 31.64 33.10
C ASP A 340 -38.66 33.11 33.53
N ILE A 341 -39.59 33.94 33.06
CA ILE A 341 -39.60 35.40 33.27
C ILE A 341 -40.76 35.73 34.19
N THR A 342 -40.49 35.81 35.49
CA THR A 342 -41.53 36.11 36.49
C THR A 342 -41.67 37.62 36.69
N ILE A 343 -42.61 38.24 35.99
CA ILE A 343 -42.96 39.66 36.19
C ILE A 343 -43.76 39.79 37.49
N THR A 344 -43.21 40.50 38.48
CA THR A 344 -43.88 40.74 39.77
C THR A 344 -44.40 42.18 39.84
N GLU A 345 -45.67 42.39 39.50
CA GLU A 345 -46.33 43.68 39.68
C GLU A 345 -46.44 44.04 41.17
N LYS A 346 -46.03 45.26 41.52
CA LYS A 346 -46.00 45.74 42.90
C LYS A 346 -47.02 46.86 43.11
N GLU A 347 -48.23 46.49 43.55
CA GLU A 347 -49.24 47.48 43.96
C GLU A 347 -48.70 48.35 45.11
N ILE A 348 -48.47 49.63 44.83
CA ILE A 348 -48.07 50.61 45.84
C ILE A 348 -49.32 51.08 46.59
N SER A 349 -49.57 50.47 47.74
CA SER A 349 -50.53 50.97 48.72
C SER A 349 -49.95 52.18 49.48
N SER A 350 -50.80 53.17 49.74
CA SER A 350 -50.41 54.49 50.25
C SER A 350 -50.31 54.55 51.78
N PRO A 351 -49.32 55.30 52.34
CA PRO A 351 -49.30 55.67 53.75
C PRO A 351 -49.71 57.13 53.99
N SER A 352 -50.29 57.38 55.16
CA SER A 352 -50.89 58.66 55.59
C SER A 352 -49.92 59.66 56.25
N SER A 353 -50.11 60.95 55.95
CA SER A 353 -50.09 62.15 56.84
C SER A 353 -48.99 62.32 57.94
N PRO A 354 -48.41 63.53 58.12
CA PRO A 354 -49.13 64.56 58.92
C PRO A 354 -48.91 66.07 58.57
N SER A 355 -49.89 66.90 58.97
CA SER A 355 -49.86 68.36 59.34
C SER A 355 -48.78 69.31 58.73
N SER A 356 -49.09 70.28 57.84
CA SER A 356 -49.81 71.58 58.02
C SER A 356 -48.94 72.75 58.57
N PRO A 357 -49.26 74.06 58.38
CA PRO A 357 -50.38 74.71 57.67
C PRO A 357 -50.01 75.91 56.72
N SER A 358 -51.05 76.66 56.30
CA SER A 358 -51.12 78.06 55.80
C SER A 358 -50.95 78.42 54.31
N SER A 359 -52.09 78.48 53.62
CA SER A 359 -52.49 79.36 52.49
C SER A 359 -52.66 80.84 52.94
N PRO A 360 -53.09 81.84 52.11
CA PRO A 360 -53.68 81.83 50.73
C PRO A 360 -52.85 82.73 49.75
N SER A 361 -53.30 83.37 48.64
CA SER A 361 -54.62 83.56 47.97
C SER A 361 -54.50 83.88 46.47
N SER A 362 -55.51 83.48 45.68
CA SER A 362 -55.85 83.90 44.31
C SER A 362 -56.62 85.26 44.28
N PRO A 363 -57.13 85.80 43.13
CA PRO A 363 -56.78 85.61 41.69
C PRO A 363 -56.72 86.91 40.85
N THR A 364 -56.05 86.91 39.68
CA THR A 364 -56.40 87.83 38.56
C THR A 364 -55.90 87.34 37.18
N SER A 365 -56.70 87.57 36.14
CA SER A 365 -56.43 87.35 34.70
C SER A 365 -56.47 88.70 33.96
N PRO A 366 -56.30 88.83 32.60
CA PRO A 366 -55.94 87.86 31.55
C PRO A 366 -54.85 88.41 30.56
N MET A 367 -54.83 87.89 29.32
CA MET A 367 -53.94 88.20 28.15
C MET A 367 -52.51 87.61 28.22
N SER A 368 -51.92 87.07 27.14
CA SER A 368 -52.30 87.04 25.71
C SER A 368 -51.86 85.74 24.99
N LEU A 369 -52.38 85.50 23.77
CA LEU A 369 -52.14 84.28 22.97
C LEU A 369 -50.73 84.16 22.38
N SER A 370 -50.19 82.93 22.32
CA SER A 370 -49.64 82.36 21.09
C SER A 370 -49.51 80.82 21.15
N LEU A 371 -49.93 80.16 20.07
CA LEU A 371 -49.69 78.74 19.72
C LEU A 371 -48.18 78.47 19.49
N SER A 372 -47.64 77.25 19.46
CA SER A 372 -48.05 75.92 19.93
C SER A 372 -46.82 74.99 19.85
N ASP A 373 -46.80 73.89 20.60
CA ASP A 373 -46.62 72.50 20.10
C ASP A 373 -46.30 71.54 21.25
N GLY A 374 -46.95 70.38 21.24
CA GLY A 374 -47.07 69.52 22.42
C GLY A 374 -45.87 68.60 22.66
N ASN A 375 -45.41 68.54 23.91
CA ASN A 375 -44.44 67.55 24.37
C ASN A 375 -45.15 66.50 25.24
N PHE A 376 -45.38 65.30 24.71
CA PHE A 376 -45.90 64.18 25.48
C PHE A 376 -44.82 63.66 26.44
N SER A 377 -45.09 63.69 27.74
CA SER A 377 -44.25 63.05 28.75
C SER A 377 -44.72 61.59 28.91
N PRO A 378 -43.88 60.57 28.71
CA PRO A 378 -44.24 59.21 29.05
C PRO A 378 -44.25 59.02 30.57
N ILE A 379 -45.17 58.18 31.04
CA ILE A 379 -45.16 57.66 32.40
C ILE A 379 -44.09 56.56 32.44
N ASN A 380 -43.14 56.64 33.37
CA ASN A 380 -42.19 55.56 33.59
C ASN A 380 -42.82 54.51 34.52
N GLU A 381 -43.26 53.40 33.95
CA GLU A 381 -43.42 52.15 34.69
C GLU A 381 -42.04 51.50 34.82
N GLU A 382 -41.55 51.37 36.05
CA GLU A 382 -40.26 50.72 36.34
C GLU A 382 -40.55 49.25 36.68
N VAL A 383 -40.34 48.37 35.69
CA VAL A 383 -40.53 46.93 35.82
C VAL A 383 -39.19 46.26 36.09
N ASP A 384 -38.96 45.83 37.34
CA ASP A 384 -37.85 44.93 37.66
C ASP A 384 -38.14 43.53 37.10
N ILE A 385 -37.23 43.03 36.26
CA ILE A 385 -37.29 41.70 35.65
C ILE A 385 -36.18 40.84 36.24
N ASP A 386 -36.53 40.01 37.23
CA ASP A 386 -35.66 38.94 37.71
C ASP A 386 -35.73 37.75 36.74
N ILE A 387 -34.59 37.41 36.12
CA ILE A 387 -34.45 36.26 35.21
C ILE A 387 -33.82 35.11 35.99
N ILE A 388 -34.51 33.96 36.05
CA ILE A 388 -34.02 32.75 36.73
C ILE A 388 -33.78 31.65 35.69
N ASP A 389 -32.53 31.45 35.29
CA ASP A 389 -32.13 30.39 34.36
C ASP A 389 -32.09 29.02 35.06
N ILE A 390 -32.99 28.09 34.70
CA ILE A 390 -33.04 26.73 35.27
C ILE A 390 -32.36 25.73 34.32
N VAL A 391 -31.04 25.57 34.47
CA VAL A 391 -30.24 24.69 33.59
C VAL A 391 -30.24 23.24 34.08
N LEU A 392 -30.97 22.36 33.39
CA LEU A 392 -31.01 20.91 33.70
C LEU A 392 -29.77 20.18 33.14
N MET A 393 -28.78 19.97 34.01
CA MET A 393 -27.51 19.30 33.69
C MET A 393 -27.48 17.83 34.11
N VAL A 394 -27.20 16.92 33.16
CA VAL A 394 -26.94 15.49 33.44
C VAL A 394 -25.46 15.16 33.19
N GLN A 395 -24.83 14.47 34.15
CA GLN A 395 -23.44 14.05 34.04
C GLN A 395 -23.26 13.01 32.91
N ARG A 396 -22.24 13.20 32.06
CA ARG A 396 -21.98 12.28 30.93
C ARG A 396 -21.45 10.92 31.42
N GLY A 397 -22.00 9.83 30.87
CA GLY A 397 -21.59 8.46 31.24
C GLY A 397 -20.10 8.17 30.99
N LYS A 398 -19.48 7.42 31.91
CA LYS A 398 -18.06 7.00 31.84
C LYS A 398 -17.87 5.85 30.84
N ASN A 399 -17.70 6.17 29.56
CA ASN A 399 -17.54 5.18 28.49
C ASN A 399 -16.05 4.96 28.11
N ALA A 400 -15.32 4.22 28.95
CA ALA A 400 -13.87 3.98 28.77
C ALA A 400 -13.52 3.40 27.38
N VAL A 401 -14.28 2.40 26.91
CA VAL A 401 -14.10 1.80 25.58
C VAL A 401 -14.19 2.83 24.45
N ARG A 402 -15.13 3.78 24.55
CA ARG A 402 -15.27 4.86 23.55
C ARG A 402 -14.08 5.81 23.59
N THR A 403 -13.66 6.25 24.79
CA THR A 403 -12.50 7.14 24.97
C THR A 403 -11.19 6.50 24.45
N LEU A 404 -11.01 5.19 24.62
CA LEU A 404 -9.85 4.47 24.09
C LEU A 404 -9.94 4.33 22.56
N LEU A 405 -11.07 3.85 22.01
CA LEU A 405 -11.24 3.61 20.57
C LEU A 405 -11.23 4.89 19.72
N THR A 406 -11.76 6.01 20.20
CA THR A 406 -11.79 7.26 19.42
C THR A 406 -10.57 8.15 19.65
N GLY A 407 -9.67 7.80 20.57
CA GLY A 407 -8.52 8.64 20.94
C GLY A 407 -8.87 9.97 21.63
N LEU A 408 -10.16 10.27 21.86
CA LEU A 408 -10.63 11.56 22.37
C LEU A 408 -10.60 11.61 23.90
N PRO A 409 -10.39 12.79 24.53
CA PRO A 409 -10.43 12.90 25.98
C PRO A 409 -11.81 12.51 26.54
N SER A 410 -11.83 11.95 27.75
CA SER A 410 -13.06 11.68 28.49
C SER A 410 -13.54 12.97 29.18
N PRO A 411 -14.80 13.39 28.97
CA PRO A 411 -15.34 14.57 29.65
C PRO A 411 -15.54 14.36 31.16
N THR A 412 -15.52 13.12 31.67
CA THR A 412 -15.83 12.79 33.07
C THR A 412 -14.75 12.00 33.81
N SER A 413 -13.56 11.85 33.21
CA SER A 413 -12.42 11.21 33.86
C SER A 413 -11.08 11.72 33.30
N PRO A 414 -10.34 12.58 34.03
CA PRO A 414 -9.03 13.03 33.58
C PRO A 414 -8.03 11.87 33.47
N LEU A 415 -8.15 10.85 34.34
CA LEU A 415 -7.32 9.65 34.28
C LEU A 415 -7.51 8.88 32.96
N LEU A 416 -8.74 8.72 32.47
CA LEU A 416 -8.98 8.07 31.18
C LEU A 416 -8.42 8.90 30.01
N SER A 417 -8.52 10.23 30.07
CA SER A 417 -7.88 11.11 29.09
C SER A 417 -6.36 10.93 29.07
N ILE A 418 -5.72 10.92 30.24
CA ILE A 418 -4.26 10.71 30.36
C ILE A 418 -3.86 9.33 29.80
N ILE A 419 -4.61 8.27 30.12
CA ILE A 419 -4.35 6.91 29.59
C ILE A 419 -4.48 6.89 28.06
N THR A 420 -5.54 7.48 27.49
CA THR A 420 -5.71 7.56 26.04
C THR A 420 -4.59 8.35 25.36
N ALA A 421 -4.18 9.49 25.93
CA ALA A 421 -3.08 10.29 25.39
C ALA A 421 -1.75 9.53 25.45
N ALA A 422 -1.46 8.88 26.58
CA ALA A 422 -0.26 8.06 26.77
C ALA A 422 -0.22 6.86 25.81
N PHE A 423 -1.36 6.23 25.53
CA PHE A 423 -1.47 5.14 24.56
C PHE A 423 -1.15 5.62 23.12
N ASN A 424 -1.75 6.72 22.68
CA ASN A 424 -1.48 7.29 21.35
C ASN A 424 -0.03 7.78 21.21
N LEU A 425 0.52 8.42 22.24
CA LEU A 425 1.95 8.77 22.30
C LEU A 425 2.83 7.51 22.24
N GLY A 426 2.47 6.45 22.96
CA GLY A 426 3.16 5.17 22.95
C GLY A 426 3.25 4.55 21.55
N LEU A 427 2.15 4.54 20.80
CA LEU A 427 2.13 4.05 19.41
C LEU A 427 3.07 4.87 18.49
N VAL A 428 3.11 6.19 18.66
CA VAL A 428 4.01 7.07 17.88
C VAL A 428 5.46 6.85 18.27
N LEU A 429 5.76 6.69 19.57
CA LEU A 429 7.11 6.36 20.04
C LEU A 429 7.56 4.98 19.55
N MET A 430 6.68 3.99 19.46
CA MET A 430 6.95 2.68 18.85
C MET A 430 7.28 2.80 17.36
N ALA A 431 6.59 3.70 16.63
CA ALA A 431 6.92 3.99 15.23
C ALA A 431 8.28 4.70 15.08
N VAL A 432 8.60 5.65 15.97
CA VAL A 432 9.93 6.30 16.01
C VAL A 432 11.03 5.28 16.33
N ASP A 433 10.81 4.39 17.29
CA ASP A 433 11.76 3.34 17.68
C ASP A 433 12.01 2.35 16.52
N LEU A 434 10.95 1.86 15.87
CA LEU A 434 11.05 0.98 14.70
C LEU A 434 11.81 1.62 13.52
N VAL A 435 11.56 2.91 13.22
CA VAL A 435 12.18 3.58 12.08
C VAL A 435 13.63 3.98 12.37
N PHE A 436 13.88 4.63 13.50
CA PHE A 436 15.15 5.35 13.74
C PHE A 436 16.12 4.64 14.68
N ARG A 437 15.69 3.68 15.52
CA ARG A 437 16.57 3.15 16.57
C ARG A 437 17.79 2.42 16.02
N GLY A 438 17.62 1.57 14.99
CA GLY A 438 18.72 0.89 14.32
C GLY A 438 19.70 1.88 13.68
N PRO A 439 19.27 2.66 12.65
CA PRO A 439 20.16 3.56 11.91
C PRO A 439 20.86 4.62 12.75
N VAL A 440 20.19 5.19 13.78
CA VAL A 440 20.75 6.27 14.60
C VAL A 440 21.69 5.76 15.69
N TRP A 441 21.36 4.67 16.37
CA TRP A 441 22.12 4.20 17.55
C TRP A 441 23.04 3.00 17.27
N TYR A 442 22.83 2.28 16.16
CA TYR A 442 23.60 1.09 15.78
C TYR A 442 24.14 1.12 14.33
N PRO A 443 24.75 2.24 13.85
CA PRO A 443 25.30 2.31 12.49
C PRO A 443 26.52 1.39 12.25
N SER A 444 27.05 0.80 13.33
CA SER A 444 27.98 -0.35 13.32
C SER A 444 29.26 -0.15 12.51
N HIS A 445 29.81 1.07 12.50
CA HIS A 445 31.07 1.40 11.85
C HIS A 445 32.25 0.57 12.37
N ASP A 446 32.23 0.23 13.67
CA ASP A 446 33.22 -0.53 14.42
C ASP A 446 33.04 -2.06 14.35
N LEU A 447 32.13 -2.54 13.49
CA LEU A 447 31.92 -3.97 13.26
C LEU A 447 33.20 -4.66 12.76
N SER A 448 33.60 -5.74 13.42
CA SER A 448 34.66 -6.63 12.94
C SER A 448 34.12 -8.06 12.91
N PHE A 449 34.28 -8.75 11.79
CA PHE A 449 33.86 -10.16 11.63
C PHE A 449 34.66 -10.87 10.55
N ALA A 450 34.60 -12.20 10.57
CA ALA A 450 34.91 -13.03 9.41
C ALA A 450 33.73 -13.97 9.10
N ARG A 451 33.48 -14.27 7.83
CA ARG A 451 32.49 -15.27 7.40
C ARG A 451 32.98 -16.08 6.21
N VAL A 452 32.42 -17.27 6.05
CA VAL A 452 32.68 -18.12 4.89
C VAL A 452 31.75 -17.72 3.73
N GLY A 453 32.33 -17.51 2.54
CA GLY A 453 31.61 -17.36 1.28
C GLY A 453 31.62 -18.66 0.49
N TYR A 454 31.98 -18.61 -0.79
CA TYR A 454 32.09 -19.81 -1.63
C TYR A 454 33.19 -20.76 -1.15
N VAL A 455 32.86 -22.06 -1.10
CA VAL A 455 33.76 -23.16 -0.78
C VAL A 455 33.67 -24.20 -1.90
N SER A 456 34.77 -24.38 -2.64
CA SER A 456 34.88 -25.42 -3.66
C SER A 456 35.33 -26.75 -3.05
N ASP A 457 35.67 -27.71 -3.89
CA ASP A 457 36.28 -28.98 -3.48
C ASP A 457 37.78 -28.84 -3.11
N ASN A 458 38.40 -27.69 -3.41
CA ASN A 458 39.83 -27.45 -3.22
C ASN A 458 40.22 -26.07 -2.66
N SER A 459 39.25 -25.19 -2.38
CA SER A 459 39.47 -23.83 -1.93
C SER A 459 38.30 -23.29 -1.10
N ALA A 460 38.54 -22.26 -0.30
CA ALA A 460 37.53 -21.53 0.45
C ALA A 460 37.80 -20.03 0.40
N LYS A 461 36.75 -19.23 0.17
CA LYS A 461 36.79 -17.78 0.30
C LYS A 461 36.28 -17.36 1.68
N ILE A 462 37.08 -16.61 2.42
CA ILE A 462 36.72 -16.01 3.72
C ILE A 462 36.62 -14.50 3.53
N LEU A 463 35.46 -13.92 3.80
CA LEU A 463 35.30 -12.47 3.91
C LEU A 463 35.78 -12.06 5.30
N VAL A 464 36.59 -11.02 5.38
CA VAL A 464 37.00 -10.38 6.64
C VAL A 464 36.63 -8.90 6.55
N ARG A 465 35.95 -8.38 7.57
CA ARG A 465 35.85 -6.94 7.85
C ARG A 465 36.63 -6.64 9.13
N GLU A 466 37.56 -5.69 9.08
CA GLU A 466 38.23 -5.17 10.27
C GLU A 466 38.53 -3.68 10.10
N TRP A 467 37.75 -2.85 10.79
CA TRP A 467 37.90 -1.39 10.75
C TRP A 467 39.16 -0.90 11.46
N ASN A 468 39.64 -1.64 12.48
CA ASN A 468 40.76 -1.22 13.29
C ASN A 468 42.07 -1.57 12.57
N THR A 469 42.56 -0.61 11.79
CA THR A 469 43.82 -0.72 11.04
C THR A 469 45.05 -0.99 11.91
N SER A 470 45.00 -0.76 13.24
CA SER A 470 46.10 -1.15 14.16
C SER A 470 46.25 -2.67 14.33
N LYS A 471 45.27 -3.48 13.91
CA LYS A 471 45.39 -4.95 13.85
C LYS A 471 46.06 -5.45 12.57
N LEU A 472 46.32 -4.59 11.57
CA LEU A 472 46.96 -5.00 10.32
C LEU A 472 48.44 -5.39 10.53
N PRO A 473 48.96 -6.40 9.81
CA PRO A 473 48.24 -7.25 8.85
C PRO A 473 47.37 -8.32 9.53
N ILE A 474 46.19 -8.61 8.96
CA ILE A 474 45.37 -9.73 9.42
C ILE A 474 45.92 -11.03 8.82
N TYR A 475 46.43 -11.92 9.67
CA TYR A 475 46.81 -13.26 9.27
C TYR A 475 45.60 -14.19 9.35
N LEU A 476 45.33 -14.92 8.27
CA LEU A 476 44.35 -16.00 8.24
C LEU A 476 45.09 -17.33 8.40
N SER A 477 44.70 -18.12 9.39
CA SER A 477 45.21 -19.47 9.62
C SER A 477 44.09 -20.49 9.53
N TYR A 478 44.41 -21.72 9.14
CA TYR A 478 43.46 -22.81 9.02
C TYR A 478 44.07 -24.15 9.41
N ARG A 479 43.24 -25.11 9.79
CA ARG A 479 43.64 -26.49 10.10
C ARG A 479 42.52 -27.47 9.82
N VAL A 480 42.85 -28.75 9.67
CA VAL A 480 41.84 -29.82 9.58
C VAL A 480 41.14 -29.97 10.94
N ALA A 481 39.82 -30.10 10.91
CA ALA A 481 38.95 -30.15 12.09
C ALA A 481 38.07 -31.43 12.15
N ASP A 482 38.32 -32.41 11.28
CA ASP A 482 37.72 -33.74 11.36
C ASP A 482 38.41 -34.59 12.43
N SER A 483 37.62 -35.44 13.09
CA SER A 483 38.15 -36.45 14.03
C SER A 483 38.91 -37.56 13.29
N PRO A 484 39.96 -38.17 13.89
CA PRO A 484 40.66 -39.32 13.30
C PRO A 484 39.73 -40.46 12.85
N ALA A 485 38.60 -40.68 13.54
CA ALA A 485 37.60 -41.68 13.17
C ALA A 485 36.83 -41.36 11.86
N HIS A 486 36.87 -40.11 11.38
CA HIS A 486 36.35 -39.73 10.06
C HIS A 486 37.38 -39.96 8.95
N ALA A 487 38.68 -39.92 9.26
CA ALA A 487 39.74 -40.21 8.29
C ALA A 487 39.72 -41.67 7.81
N ASP A 488 39.21 -42.60 8.61
CA ASP A 488 38.99 -43.99 8.19
C ASP A 488 37.81 -44.16 7.20
N LEU A 489 36.89 -43.19 7.13
CA LEU A 489 35.79 -43.17 6.14
C LEU A 489 36.18 -42.54 4.80
N VAL A 490 37.31 -41.82 4.74
CA VAL A 490 37.83 -41.17 3.54
C VAL A 490 39.24 -41.72 3.26
N PRO A 491 39.37 -42.89 2.59
CA PRO A 491 40.65 -43.58 2.42
C PRO A 491 41.77 -42.69 1.84
N TYR A 492 41.41 -41.70 1.04
CA TYR A 492 42.34 -40.71 0.47
C TYR A 492 43.07 -39.90 1.56
N GLN A 493 42.40 -39.52 2.67
CA GLN A 493 43.01 -38.76 3.77
C GLN A 493 44.19 -39.52 4.43
N ARG A 494 44.15 -40.87 4.45
CA ARG A 494 45.28 -41.72 4.90
C ARG A 494 46.51 -41.64 3.98
N PHE A 495 46.35 -41.32 2.70
CA PHE A 495 47.45 -41.25 1.73
C PHE A 495 48.06 -39.85 1.60
N ILE A 496 47.32 -38.78 1.85
CA ILE A 496 47.84 -37.39 1.79
C ILE A 496 48.47 -36.91 3.11
N GLY A 497 48.25 -37.58 4.24
CA GLY A 497 48.81 -37.17 5.52
C GLY A 497 48.32 -35.80 5.97
N LEU A 498 47.00 -35.61 6.04
CA LEU A 498 46.39 -34.33 6.44
C LEU A 498 46.91 -33.85 7.80
N ASP A 499 47.63 -32.74 7.79
CA ASP A 499 48.22 -32.14 8.98
C ASP A 499 47.15 -31.39 9.82
N PRO A 500 46.93 -31.77 11.10
CA PRO A 500 46.04 -31.05 12.02
C PRO A 500 46.67 -29.78 12.61
N SER A 501 47.93 -29.48 12.30
CA SER A 501 48.59 -28.23 12.72
C SER A 501 47.97 -27.01 12.05
N TRP A 502 48.21 -25.83 12.63
CA TRP A 502 47.77 -24.56 12.04
C TRP A 502 48.66 -24.17 10.87
N GLN A 503 48.07 -24.17 9.68
CA GLN A 503 48.67 -23.66 8.45
C GLN A 503 48.30 -22.18 8.26
N SER A 504 49.19 -21.39 7.64
CA SER A 504 48.93 -19.98 7.33
C SER A 504 48.49 -19.81 5.89
N ALA A 505 47.36 -19.14 5.68
CA ALA A 505 46.94 -18.64 4.38
C ALA A 505 47.54 -17.24 4.11
N ARG A 506 47.19 -16.65 2.96
CA ARG A 506 47.63 -15.30 2.61
C ARG A 506 47.04 -14.26 3.58
N GLY A 507 47.91 -13.48 4.22
CA GLY A 507 47.49 -12.34 5.06
C GLY A 507 46.93 -11.15 4.27
N ILE A 508 46.10 -10.37 4.94
CA ILE A 508 45.50 -9.11 4.46
C ILE A 508 46.33 -7.95 5.02
N TYR A 509 46.98 -7.19 4.15
CA TYR A 509 47.94 -6.14 4.53
C TYR A 509 47.37 -4.72 4.45
N PHE A 510 46.21 -4.54 3.83
CA PHE A 510 45.57 -3.25 3.61
C PHE A 510 44.05 -3.41 3.71
N LEU A 511 43.43 -2.52 4.48
CA LEU A 511 41.98 -2.33 4.59
C LEU A 511 41.75 -0.83 4.69
N SER A 512 40.76 -0.31 3.95
CA SER A 512 40.45 1.12 3.89
C SER A 512 38.94 1.35 3.84
N ASN A 513 38.52 2.57 4.14
CA ASN A 513 37.13 2.98 3.97
C ASN A 513 36.66 2.93 2.51
N GLU A 514 37.53 2.78 1.52
CA GLU A 514 37.12 2.62 0.11
C GLU A 514 36.34 1.31 -0.10
N THR A 515 36.59 0.28 0.73
CA THR A 515 35.99 -1.05 0.64
C THR A 515 35.10 -1.39 1.83
N ASP A 516 34.69 -0.38 2.60
CA ASP A 516 34.10 -0.51 3.95
C ASP A 516 34.92 -1.44 4.88
N TYR A 517 36.24 -1.37 4.76
CA TYR A 517 37.22 -2.19 5.49
C TYR A 517 37.06 -3.72 5.29
N THR A 518 36.54 -4.14 4.13
CA THR A 518 36.37 -5.55 3.77
C THR A 518 37.50 -6.08 2.88
N SER A 519 37.79 -7.38 2.98
CA SER A 519 38.63 -8.09 2.01
C SER A 519 38.30 -9.58 1.94
N ALA A 520 38.42 -10.16 0.75
CA ALA A 520 38.23 -11.58 0.49
C ALA A 520 39.59 -12.31 0.51
N ALA A 521 39.84 -13.11 1.54
CA ALA A 521 40.98 -14.01 1.61
C ALA A 521 40.62 -15.36 0.98
N VAL A 522 41.55 -15.93 0.21
CA VAL A 522 41.39 -17.24 -0.45
C VAL A 522 42.35 -18.24 0.16
N ILE A 523 41.82 -19.36 0.64
CA ILE A 523 42.57 -20.55 1.04
C ILE A 523 42.49 -21.55 -0.12
N SER A 524 43.62 -22.09 -0.57
CA SER A 524 43.72 -22.98 -1.74
C SER A 524 44.51 -24.24 -1.42
N GLY A 525 44.36 -25.30 -2.23
CA GLY A 525 45.08 -26.56 -2.04
C GLY A 525 44.47 -27.44 -0.94
N LEU A 526 43.20 -27.23 -0.63
CA LEU A 526 42.47 -28.00 0.38
C LEU A 526 42.08 -29.38 -0.18
N ALA A 527 42.02 -30.38 0.68
CA ALA A 527 41.42 -31.68 0.33
C ALA A 527 39.88 -31.57 0.25
N PRO A 528 39.21 -32.28 -0.68
CA PRO A 528 37.75 -32.33 -0.79
C PRO A 528 37.10 -33.07 0.38
N GLU A 529 35.79 -32.84 0.57
CA GLU A 529 34.97 -33.43 1.65
C GLU A 529 35.57 -33.36 3.06
N THR A 530 36.41 -32.36 3.34
CA THR A 530 37.18 -32.22 4.58
C THR A 530 36.71 -31.00 5.36
N ARG A 531 36.49 -31.16 6.68
CA ARG A 531 36.13 -30.04 7.56
C ARG A 531 37.38 -29.33 8.02
N TYR A 532 37.40 -28.02 7.87
CA TYR A 532 38.47 -27.14 8.35
C TYR A 532 37.93 -26.21 9.42
N GLN A 533 38.81 -25.83 10.35
CA GLN A 533 38.64 -24.65 11.20
C GLN A 533 39.52 -23.54 10.62
N TYR A 534 39.04 -22.30 10.62
CA TYR A 534 39.85 -21.11 10.36
C TYR A 534 39.89 -20.20 11.59
N ALA A 535 40.93 -19.37 11.67
CA ALA A 535 41.08 -18.31 12.65
C ALA A 535 41.80 -17.10 12.03
N THR A 536 41.42 -15.88 12.42
CA THR A 536 42.13 -14.64 12.06
C THR A 536 42.95 -14.13 13.24
N SER A 537 43.99 -13.34 12.97
CA SER A 537 44.69 -12.57 14.02
C SER A 537 43.88 -11.39 14.58
N SER A 538 42.61 -11.25 14.19
CA SER A 538 41.63 -10.31 14.75
C SER A 538 40.62 -10.98 15.70
N ASP A 539 40.89 -12.21 16.11
CA ASP A 539 40.11 -13.06 17.03
C ASP A 539 38.79 -13.63 16.48
N HIS A 540 38.63 -13.69 15.15
CA HIS A 540 37.51 -14.39 14.51
C HIS A 540 37.85 -15.85 14.22
N THR A 541 36.92 -16.76 14.44
CA THR A 541 37.06 -18.18 14.09
C THR A 541 35.75 -18.74 13.55
N GLY A 542 35.85 -19.81 12.78
CA GLY A 542 34.70 -20.56 12.30
C GLY A 542 35.14 -21.85 11.60
N PHE A 543 34.18 -22.51 10.96
CA PHE A 543 34.39 -23.78 10.29
C PHE A 543 33.74 -23.78 8.91
N PHE A 544 34.31 -24.57 8.01
CA PHE A 544 33.71 -24.89 6.73
C PHE A 544 34.02 -26.34 6.36
N THR A 545 33.26 -26.90 5.42
CA THR A 545 33.54 -28.22 4.83
C THR A 545 33.74 -28.02 3.34
N THR A 546 34.88 -28.50 2.80
CA THR A 546 35.10 -28.48 1.36
C THR A 546 34.11 -29.38 0.65
N ALA A 547 33.73 -28.99 -0.56
CA ALA A 547 32.78 -29.73 -1.36
C ALA A 547 33.26 -31.15 -1.71
N PRO A 548 32.33 -32.07 -2.03
CA PRO A 548 32.64 -33.18 -2.91
C PRO A 548 32.97 -32.65 -4.31
N SER A 549 34.01 -33.21 -4.93
CA SER A 549 34.35 -32.90 -6.33
C SER A 549 33.19 -33.19 -7.28
N ALA A 550 33.14 -32.47 -8.40
CA ALA A 550 32.06 -32.55 -9.38
C ALA A 550 31.68 -34.00 -9.74
N GLY A 551 30.39 -34.32 -9.62
CA GLY A 551 29.79 -35.62 -9.90
C GLY A 551 30.09 -36.73 -8.91
N SER A 552 30.91 -36.49 -7.87
CA SER A 552 31.20 -37.49 -6.84
C SER A 552 30.08 -37.54 -5.80
N PRO A 553 29.56 -38.74 -5.44
CA PRO A 553 28.61 -38.86 -4.34
C PRO A 553 29.32 -38.48 -3.03
N THR A 554 28.62 -37.75 -2.15
CA THR A 554 29.24 -37.40 -0.86
C THR A 554 29.31 -38.61 0.06
N ARG A 555 30.38 -38.71 0.85
CA ARG A 555 30.52 -39.67 1.95
C ARG A 555 30.02 -39.12 3.28
N ARG A 556 29.79 -37.80 3.35
CA ARG A 556 29.17 -37.14 4.50
C ARG A 556 27.65 -37.31 4.49
N ASN A 557 27.01 -36.94 5.60
CA ASN A 557 25.55 -36.87 5.76
C ASN A 557 24.76 -38.08 5.22
N ARG A 558 25.30 -39.31 5.39
CA ARG A 558 24.70 -40.57 4.88
C ARG A 558 24.47 -40.59 3.35
N GLY A 559 25.29 -39.88 2.57
CA GLY A 559 25.16 -39.81 1.11
C GLY A 559 24.35 -38.62 0.59
N LYS A 560 23.74 -37.83 1.48
CA LYS A 560 22.90 -36.67 1.12
C LYS A 560 23.76 -35.43 0.90
N PHE A 561 23.73 -34.89 -0.32
CA PHE A 561 24.25 -33.55 -0.58
C PHE A 561 23.17 -32.53 -0.23
N THR A 562 23.35 -31.79 0.86
CA THR A 562 22.35 -30.85 1.38
C THR A 562 22.82 -29.40 1.23
N PHE A 563 21.95 -28.51 0.75
CA PHE A 563 22.13 -27.06 0.80
C PHE A 563 20.79 -26.38 1.11
N LEU A 564 20.82 -25.12 1.55
CA LEU A 564 19.63 -24.37 1.95
C LEU A 564 19.30 -23.24 0.96
N THR A 565 18.05 -22.78 0.93
CA THR A 565 17.61 -21.64 0.12
C THR A 565 16.51 -20.82 0.79
N THR A 566 16.61 -19.49 0.68
CA THR A 566 15.67 -18.47 1.19
C THR A 566 16.09 -17.08 0.67
N SER A 567 15.33 -16.03 0.95
CA SER A 567 15.64 -14.60 0.69
C SER A 567 15.04 -13.72 1.80
N CYS A 568 15.17 -12.40 1.73
CA CYS A 568 14.40 -11.42 2.53
C CYS A 568 14.70 -11.44 4.05
N ILE A 569 15.59 -10.56 4.49
CA ILE A 569 15.91 -10.26 5.90
C ILE A 569 15.57 -8.80 6.22
N LYS A 570 14.57 -8.55 7.08
CA LYS A 570 14.41 -7.28 7.77
C LYS A 570 14.76 -7.40 9.25
N PRO A 571 15.84 -6.75 9.74
CA PRO A 571 16.11 -6.65 11.18
C PRO A 571 14.95 -5.97 11.93
N HIS A 572 14.78 -6.35 13.19
CA HIS A 572 13.66 -5.95 14.05
C HIS A 572 12.26 -6.41 13.59
N PHE A 573 12.14 -7.31 12.62
CA PHE A 573 10.84 -7.87 12.23
C PHE A 573 10.60 -9.29 12.81
N PRO A 574 9.42 -9.57 13.42
CA PRO A 574 8.37 -8.63 13.80
C PRO A 574 8.78 -7.70 14.96
N TYR A 575 8.23 -6.49 14.96
CA TYR A 575 8.62 -5.43 15.90
C TYR A 575 8.34 -5.78 17.37
N ASN A 576 9.32 -5.51 18.23
CA ASN A 576 9.21 -5.65 19.68
C ASN A 576 10.10 -4.61 20.39
N VAL A 577 9.50 -3.75 21.21
CA VAL A 577 10.18 -2.66 21.96
C VAL A 577 11.36 -3.17 22.81
N PHE A 578 11.22 -4.38 23.36
CA PHE A 578 12.15 -4.97 24.33
C PHE A 578 13.27 -5.80 23.69
N SER A 579 13.22 -6.07 22.38
CA SER A 579 14.29 -6.80 21.69
C SER A 579 15.42 -5.86 21.25
N HIS A 580 16.59 -6.42 20.94
CA HIS A 580 17.65 -5.70 20.26
C HIS A 580 17.14 -5.23 18.87
N PRO A 581 17.38 -3.97 18.45
CA PRO A 581 16.86 -3.45 17.19
C PRO A 581 17.46 -4.10 15.94
N LEU A 582 18.57 -4.84 16.10
CA LEU A 582 19.18 -5.62 15.03
C LEU A 582 18.89 -7.13 15.14
N THR A 583 17.95 -7.57 16.00
CA THR A 583 17.61 -9.00 16.07
C THR A 583 16.95 -9.47 14.78
N ILE A 584 17.26 -10.69 14.34
CA ILE A 584 16.70 -11.34 13.16
C ILE A 584 16.19 -12.72 13.60
N PRO A 585 14.90 -12.85 14.00
CA PRO A 585 14.31 -14.10 14.48
C PRO A 585 14.49 -15.28 13.53
N GLY A 586 14.52 -15.02 12.22
CA GLY A 586 14.80 -16.03 11.21
C GLY A 586 16.14 -16.74 11.36
N LEU A 587 17.20 -16.02 11.75
CA LEU A 587 18.51 -16.64 11.98
C LEU A 587 18.49 -17.59 13.18
N LYS A 588 17.72 -17.27 14.23
CA LYS A 588 17.51 -18.18 15.37
C LYS A 588 16.80 -19.46 14.97
N ASN A 589 15.82 -19.36 14.07
CA ASN A 589 15.07 -20.52 13.56
C ASN A 589 15.93 -21.39 12.64
N LEU A 590 16.73 -20.77 11.79
CA LEU A 590 17.72 -21.43 10.94
C LEU A 590 18.81 -22.13 11.78
N ALA A 591 19.38 -21.46 12.77
CA ALA A 591 20.44 -21.99 13.63
C ALA A 591 20.05 -23.28 14.38
N LYS A 592 18.78 -23.42 14.79
CA LYS A 592 18.25 -24.66 15.39
C LYS A 592 18.39 -25.88 14.46
N ARG A 593 18.35 -25.68 13.14
CA ARG A 593 18.29 -26.75 12.13
C ARG A 593 19.63 -27.02 11.44
N ILE A 594 20.57 -26.07 11.42
CA ILE A 594 21.91 -26.25 10.82
C ILE A 594 22.62 -27.55 11.28
N PRO A 595 22.67 -27.91 12.59
CA PRO A 595 23.35 -29.13 13.05
C PRO A 595 22.69 -30.44 12.58
N GLU A 596 21.36 -30.42 12.37
CA GLU A 596 20.57 -31.54 11.86
C GLU A 596 20.82 -31.72 10.35
N LEU A 597 20.68 -30.63 9.60
CA LEU A 597 20.70 -30.61 8.14
C LEU A 597 22.09 -30.81 7.54
N LYS A 598 23.15 -30.35 8.23
CA LYS A 598 24.55 -30.44 7.79
C LYS A 598 24.75 -29.91 6.36
N ALA A 599 24.11 -28.78 6.08
CA ALA A 599 24.14 -28.13 4.78
C ALA A 599 25.55 -27.64 4.43
N GLN A 600 25.90 -27.76 3.15
CA GLN A 600 27.19 -27.33 2.61
C GLN A 600 27.28 -25.82 2.40
N PHE A 601 26.14 -25.16 2.16
CA PHE A 601 25.99 -23.72 1.99
C PHE A 601 24.49 -23.34 2.05
N ILE A 602 24.22 -22.03 2.10
CA ILE A 602 22.93 -21.43 1.80
C ILE A 602 23.02 -20.57 0.54
N LEU A 603 22.05 -20.74 -0.36
CA LEU A 603 21.76 -19.80 -1.44
C LEU A 603 20.79 -18.75 -0.90
N PHE A 604 21.27 -17.53 -0.73
CA PHE A 604 20.47 -16.42 -0.27
C PHE A 604 20.04 -15.57 -1.49
N LEU A 605 18.75 -15.65 -1.83
CA LEU A 605 18.20 -15.27 -3.14
C LEU A 605 17.71 -13.83 -3.18
N GLY A 606 18.45 -12.88 -2.61
CA GLY A 606 18.07 -11.46 -2.59
C GLY A 606 17.53 -10.93 -1.26
N ASP A 607 17.38 -9.61 -1.19
CA ASP A 607 16.84 -8.87 -0.05
C ASP A 607 17.61 -9.17 1.26
N PHE A 608 18.94 -9.13 1.19
CA PHE A 608 19.78 -9.26 2.38
C PHE A 608 19.68 -8.02 3.28
N ILE A 609 19.40 -6.87 2.67
CA ILE A 609 19.04 -5.61 3.31
C ILE A 609 17.70 -5.09 2.79
N TYR A 610 17.13 -4.11 3.49
CA TYR A 610 16.03 -3.28 3.00
C TYR A 610 16.41 -1.82 3.21
N ILE A 611 16.87 -1.15 2.14
CA ILE A 611 17.29 0.26 2.17
C ILE A 611 16.12 1.24 2.31
N ASP A 612 14.92 0.84 1.89
CA ASP A 612 13.72 1.67 1.75
C ASP A 612 12.56 1.29 2.69
N ALA A 613 12.48 0.05 3.16
CA ALA A 613 11.43 -0.39 4.08
C ALA A 613 11.87 -0.32 5.57
N PRO A 614 11.09 0.28 6.50
CA PRO A 614 9.85 1.06 6.29
C PRO A 614 10.12 2.54 5.93
N TRP A 615 11.38 2.95 5.84
CA TRP A 615 11.78 4.32 5.50
C TRP A 615 13.19 4.36 4.89
N ARG A 616 13.34 5.02 3.74
CA ARG A 616 14.64 5.28 3.11
C ARG A 616 15.39 6.39 3.85
N HIS A 617 16.50 6.04 4.48
CA HIS A 617 17.30 6.97 5.28
C HIS A 617 18.31 7.80 4.44
N GLY A 618 18.61 7.35 3.22
CA GLY A 618 19.50 8.02 2.28
C GLY A 618 19.65 7.22 0.98
N ASP A 619 20.33 7.80 0.00
CA ASP A 619 20.62 7.24 -1.32
C ASP A 619 22.14 7.16 -1.61
N ASP A 620 22.96 7.49 -0.63
CA ASP A 620 24.42 7.52 -0.69
C ASP A 620 25.07 6.17 -0.29
N VAL A 621 26.32 5.95 -0.71
CA VAL A 621 27.11 4.73 -0.46
C VAL A 621 27.16 4.34 1.02
N GLU A 622 27.29 5.30 1.93
CA GLU A 622 27.37 5.02 3.37
C GLU A 622 26.00 4.61 3.94
N SER A 623 24.90 5.16 3.42
CA SER A 623 23.56 4.65 3.75
C SER A 623 23.37 3.19 3.37
N TYR A 624 23.81 2.74 2.18
CA TYR A 624 23.76 1.31 1.83
C TYR A 624 24.68 0.46 2.71
N ARG A 625 25.95 0.88 2.92
CA ARG A 625 26.91 0.17 3.77
C ARG A 625 26.41 0.01 5.21
N ARG A 626 25.77 1.02 5.78
CA ARG A 626 25.15 0.97 7.11
C ARG A 626 24.13 -0.15 7.21
N GLU A 627 23.25 -0.35 6.22
CA GLU A 627 22.26 -1.44 6.25
C GLU A 627 22.96 -2.81 6.25
N TYR A 628 24.00 -3.00 5.44
CA TYR A 628 24.81 -4.24 5.44
C TYR A 628 25.45 -4.47 6.82
N ARG A 629 26.09 -3.45 7.40
CA ARG A 629 26.70 -3.55 8.74
C ARG A 629 25.66 -3.81 9.83
N MET A 630 24.44 -3.28 9.71
CA MET A 630 23.34 -3.57 10.65
C MET A 630 22.86 -5.02 10.60
N VAL A 631 22.86 -5.67 9.42
CA VAL A 631 22.54 -7.10 9.31
C VAL A 631 23.68 -7.95 9.87
N TYR A 632 24.94 -7.66 9.50
CA TYR A 632 26.11 -8.41 9.98
C TYR A 632 26.44 -8.20 11.47
N SER A 633 26.03 -7.08 12.07
CA SER A 633 26.14 -6.81 13.53
C SER A 633 24.94 -7.33 14.33
N SER A 634 24.00 -8.02 13.70
CA SER A 634 22.92 -8.69 14.40
C SER A 634 23.49 -9.64 15.48
N PRO A 635 22.98 -9.62 16.72
CA PRO A 635 23.39 -10.57 17.76
C PRO A 635 23.09 -12.03 17.38
N ASP A 636 22.26 -12.24 16.36
CA ASP A 636 21.84 -13.55 15.88
C ASP A 636 22.73 -14.06 14.72
N TRP A 637 23.55 -13.20 14.11
CA TRP A 637 24.40 -13.52 12.96
C TRP A 637 25.50 -14.58 13.23
N PRO A 638 26.20 -14.60 14.38
CA PRO A 638 27.22 -15.62 14.65
C PRO A 638 26.65 -17.05 14.64
N SER A 639 25.40 -17.21 15.11
CA SER A 639 24.73 -18.52 15.25
C SER A 639 24.55 -19.29 13.92
N VAL A 640 24.65 -18.59 12.79
CA VAL A 640 24.56 -19.17 11.44
C VAL A 640 25.89 -19.08 10.68
N SER A 641 26.62 -17.97 10.80
CA SER A 641 27.78 -17.66 9.96
C SER A 641 29.08 -18.40 10.34
N GLU A 642 29.18 -18.91 11.57
CA GLU A 642 30.33 -19.69 12.02
C GLU A 642 30.48 -21.06 11.33
N ASN A 643 29.38 -21.64 10.84
CA ASN A 643 29.36 -23.03 10.36
C ASN A 643 28.66 -23.24 9.00
N LEU A 644 27.99 -22.22 8.47
CA LEU A 644 27.28 -22.28 7.18
C LEU A 644 27.89 -21.25 6.21
N PRO A 645 28.42 -21.69 5.05
CA PRO A 645 28.85 -20.79 3.99
C PRO A 645 27.66 -20.10 3.28
N TRP A 646 27.77 -18.81 2.96
CA TRP A 646 26.71 -18.03 2.31
C TRP A 646 27.11 -17.58 0.89
N ILE A 647 26.26 -17.89 -0.08
CA ILE A 647 26.33 -17.47 -1.48
C ILE A 647 25.09 -16.62 -1.77
N HIS A 648 25.28 -15.43 -2.32
CA HIS A 648 24.19 -14.43 -2.47
C HIS A 648 23.85 -14.15 -3.93
N VAL A 649 22.57 -13.92 -4.20
CA VAL A 649 22.03 -13.36 -5.45
C VAL A 649 21.51 -11.94 -5.17
N LEU A 650 21.60 -11.06 -6.17
CA LEU A 650 21.18 -9.65 -6.07
C LEU A 650 19.67 -9.53 -6.33
N ASP A 651 18.98 -8.71 -5.56
CA ASP A 651 17.59 -8.33 -5.80
C ASP A 651 17.37 -6.81 -5.69
N ASP A 652 16.12 -6.38 -5.65
CA ASP A 652 15.75 -4.97 -5.70
C ASP A 652 15.98 -4.23 -4.39
N HIS A 653 15.71 -4.80 -3.22
CA HIS A 653 15.91 -4.08 -1.95
C HIS A 653 17.38 -3.87 -1.56
N GLU A 654 18.32 -4.49 -2.27
CA GLU A 654 19.73 -4.06 -2.29
C GLU A 654 19.93 -2.68 -2.95
N ILE A 655 19.01 -2.23 -3.80
CA ILE A 655 19.08 -1.03 -4.65
C ILE A 655 17.90 -0.08 -4.36
N ALA A 656 16.71 -0.43 -4.84
CA ALA A 656 15.42 0.18 -4.53
C ALA A 656 14.29 -0.76 -4.97
N ASN A 657 13.20 -0.82 -4.20
CA ASN A 657 11.98 -1.59 -4.52
C ASN A 657 11.61 -1.56 -6.01
N ASP A 658 11.35 -2.73 -6.61
CA ASP A 658 11.05 -2.95 -8.03
C ASP A 658 12.15 -2.44 -9.02
N TRP A 659 13.44 -2.46 -8.67
CA TRP A 659 14.52 -1.89 -9.51
C TRP A 659 14.57 -2.44 -10.95
N ASP A 660 14.26 -1.59 -11.93
CA ASP A 660 14.24 -1.93 -13.36
C ASP A 660 15.09 -1.00 -14.25
N ARG A 661 15.90 -0.12 -13.63
CA ARG A 661 16.56 1.02 -14.30
C ARG A 661 18.05 0.79 -14.58
N ASN A 662 18.42 -0.46 -14.84
CA ASN A 662 19.78 -0.89 -15.19
C ASN A 662 20.82 -0.38 -14.16
N THR A 663 21.78 0.43 -14.60
CA THR A 663 22.92 0.94 -13.81
C THR A 663 22.79 2.45 -13.52
N THR A 664 21.58 3.00 -13.59
CA THR A 664 21.31 4.43 -13.41
C THR A 664 21.07 4.82 -11.95
N GLY A 665 20.99 6.13 -11.66
CA GLY A 665 20.52 6.64 -10.37
C GLY A 665 21.31 6.12 -9.17
N VAL A 666 20.62 5.49 -8.23
CA VAL A 666 21.20 4.97 -6.97
C VAL A 666 22.03 3.70 -7.15
N TYR A 667 22.06 3.09 -8.34
CA TYR A 667 22.72 1.81 -8.57
C TYR A 667 24.21 1.82 -8.20
N GLU A 668 24.96 2.88 -8.52
CA GLU A 668 26.39 2.94 -8.17
C GLU A 668 26.63 2.91 -6.66
N ALA A 669 25.74 3.56 -5.89
CA ALA A 669 25.80 3.56 -4.42
C ALA A 669 25.41 2.20 -3.81
N ALA A 670 24.42 1.53 -4.41
CA ALA A 670 23.98 0.18 -4.02
C ALA A 670 25.00 -0.91 -4.36
N ALA A 671 25.63 -0.81 -5.53
CA ALA A 671 26.55 -1.81 -6.06
C ALA A 671 27.86 -1.90 -5.27
N ASP A 672 28.30 -0.82 -4.62
CA ASP A 672 29.52 -0.78 -3.80
C ASP A 672 29.51 -1.83 -2.66
N PRO A 673 28.58 -1.79 -1.67
CA PRO A 673 28.55 -2.78 -0.62
C PRO A 673 28.21 -4.18 -1.16
N TRP A 674 27.37 -4.29 -2.20
CA TRP A 674 27.10 -5.58 -2.85
C TRP A 674 28.40 -6.24 -3.37
N GLN A 675 29.24 -5.50 -4.08
CA GLN A 675 30.54 -5.98 -4.57
C GLN A 675 31.47 -6.40 -3.42
N HIS A 676 31.56 -5.56 -2.39
CA HIS A 676 32.50 -5.74 -1.28
C HIS A 676 32.09 -6.87 -0.34
N TYR A 677 30.84 -6.91 0.10
CA TYR A 677 30.32 -7.90 1.05
C TYR A 677 29.91 -9.23 0.40
N HIS A 678 29.42 -9.25 -0.84
CA HIS A 678 28.85 -10.44 -1.46
C HIS A 678 29.66 -10.93 -2.66
N THR A 679 29.80 -10.14 -3.74
CA THR A 679 30.45 -10.61 -4.98
C THR A 679 31.90 -11.05 -4.76
N SER A 680 32.67 -10.34 -3.92
CA SER A 680 34.05 -10.66 -3.59
C SER A 680 34.26 -12.12 -3.15
N VAL A 681 33.29 -12.66 -2.40
CA VAL A 681 33.30 -14.03 -1.84
C VAL A 681 32.31 -15.00 -2.46
N ASN A 682 31.51 -14.59 -3.44
CA ASN A 682 30.73 -15.48 -4.29
C ASN A 682 31.63 -16.36 -5.20
N PRO A 683 31.09 -17.41 -5.85
CA PRO A 683 31.77 -18.15 -6.91
C PRO A 683 32.24 -17.24 -8.06
N PRO A 684 33.19 -17.69 -8.91
CA PRO A 684 33.66 -16.91 -10.06
C PRO A 684 32.53 -16.54 -11.04
N GLU A 685 32.51 -15.27 -11.45
CA GLU A 685 31.64 -14.71 -12.48
C GLU A 685 31.77 -15.44 -13.83
N VAL A 686 30.65 -15.57 -14.58
CA VAL A 686 30.67 -16.21 -15.92
C VAL A 686 31.43 -15.35 -16.94
N ARG A 687 31.32 -14.03 -16.79
CA ARG A 687 32.06 -13.02 -17.58
C ARG A 687 32.67 -11.99 -16.66
N LYS A 688 33.77 -11.38 -17.09
CA LYS A 688 34.44 -10.35 -16.29
C LYS A 688 33.54 -9.11 -16.10
N GLY A 689 33.23 -8.74 -14.85
CA GLY A 689 32.32 -7.65 -14.48
C GLY A 689 30.83 -8.04 -14.47
N ALA A 690 30.51 -9.33 -14.55
CA ALA A 690 29.14 -9.82 -14.47
C ALA A 690 28.70 -10.04 -13.02
N SER A 691 27.47 -9.66 -12.71
CA SER A 691 26.84 -9.91 -11.41
C SER A 691 26.33 -11.37 -11.27
N TYR A 692 26.20 -12.08 -12.39
CA TYR A 692 25.81 -13.50 -12.46
C TYR A 692 27.03 -14.45 -12.56
N PHE A 693 26.88 -15.64 -11.98
CA PHE A 693 27.96 -16.62 -11.85
C PHE A 693 27.43 -18.05 -11.97
N SER A 694 28.34 -19.03 -12.13
CA SER A 694 27.98 -20.45 -12.16
C SER A 694 29.06 -21.32 -11.52
N PHE A 695 28.67 -22.44 -10.94
CA PHE A 695 29.61 -23.41 -10.35
C PHE A 695 29.05 -24.84 -10.37
N ILE A 696 29.88 -25.81 -9.99
CA ILE A 696 29.49 -27.23 -9.86
C ILE A 696 29.95 -27.70 -8.49
N GLN A 697 29.06 -28.39 -7.76
CA GLN A 697 29.35 -28.88 -6.42
C GLN A 697 28.66 -30.22 -6.19
N GLY A 698 29.44 -31.28 -5.95
CA GLY A 698 28.94 -32.65 -5.83
C GLY A 698 28.01 -33.04 -7.00
N PRO A 699 26.76 -33.47 -6.76
CA PRO A 699 25.85 -34.00 -7.77
C PRO A 699 25.13 -32.92 -8.61
N ALA A 700 25.38 -31.62 -8.39
CA ALA A 700 24.64 -30.53 -9.03
C ALA A 700 25.54 -29.45 -9.64
N SER A 701 25.07 -28.85 -10.73
CA SER A 701 25.58 -27.59 -11.27
C SER A 701 24.58 -26.47 -11.02
N PHE A 702 25.08 -25.26 -10.83
CA PHE A 702 24.33 -24.09 -10.39
C PHE A 702 24.57 -22.90 -11.33
N PHE A 703 23.51 -22.18 -11.67
CA PHE A 703 23.58 -20.89 -12.38
C PHE A 703 22.76 -19.86 -11.59
N MET A 704 23.42 -18.79 -11.16
CA MET A 704 22.82 -17.73 -10.34
C MET A 704 22.58 -16.53 -11.25
N LEU A 705 21.33 -16.13 -11.38
CA LEU A 705 20.90 -15.04 -12.25
C LEU A 705 21.04 -13.70 -11.55
N ASP A 706 21.39 -12.66 -12.30
CA ASP A 706 20.96 -11.31 -11.98
C ASP A 706 19.64 -11.05 -12.72
N THR A 707 18.61 -10.64 -11.99
CA THR A 707 17.25 -10.36 -12.51
C THR A 707 16.82 -8.90 -12.27
N ARG A 708 17.76 -7.99 -12.00
CA ARG A 708 17.48 -6.56 -11.75
C ARG A 708 18.33 -5.63 -12.62
N ARG A 709 19.63 -5.90 -12.80
CA ARG A 709 20.56 -5.01 -13.52
C ARG A 709 20.34 -4.98 -15.03
N TYR A 710 19.85 -6.06 -15.61
CA TYR A 710 19.82 -6.25 -17.06
C TYR A 710 18.41 -6.22 -17.67
N ARG A 711 17.36 -6.13 -16.84
CA ARG A 711 15.98 -6.17 -17.31
C ARG A 711 15.55 -4.89 -18.01
N SER A 712 14.62 -5.03 -18.97
CA SER A 712 13.79 -3.94 -19.46
C SER A 712 12.86 -3.45 -18.35
N PRO A 713 12.36 -2.20 -18.39
CA PRO A 713 11.39 -1.71 -17.42
C PRO A 713 10.15 -2.60 -17.28
N GLU A 714 9.62 -2.77 -16.07
CA GLU A 714 8.56 -3.76 -15.81
C GLU A 714 7.23 -3.37 -16.47
N LEU A 715 6.91 -2.07 -16.45
CA LEU A 715 5.70 -1.47 -17.03
C LEU A 715 5.81 -1.17 -18.54
N GLU A 716 6.99 -1.33 -19.16
CA GLU A 716 7.18 -1.03 -20.58
C GLU A 716 6.84 -2.24 -21.46
N GLY A 717 5.82 -2.10 -22.30
CA GLY A 717 5.41 -3.12 -23.28
C GLY A 717 4.54 -4.24 -22.70
N SER A 718 4.12 -5.15 -23.57
CA SER A 718 3.34 -6.34 -23.18
C SER A 718 4.24 -7.39 -22.51
N PRO A 719 3.77 -8.16 -21.52
CA PRO A 719 4.49 -9.32 -20.98
C PRO A 719 4.88 -10.37 -22.03
N ASN A 720 4.14 -10.42 -23.14
CA ASN A 720 4.41 -11.31 -24.28
C ASN A 720 5.30 -10.64 -25.37
N SER A 721 5.83 -9.45 -25.13
CA SER A 721 6.72 -8.77 -26.08
C SER A 721 8.04 -9.50 -26.21
N THR A 722 8.47 -9.78 -27.44
CA THR A 722 9.79 -10.34 -27.75
C THR A 722 10.93 -9.34 -27.55
N GLU A 723 10.62 -8.06 -27.34
CA GLU A 723 11.58 -6.97 -27.13
C GLU A 723 11.91 -6.76 -25.65
N LYS A 724 11.03 -7.18 -24.73
CA LYS A 724 11.34 -7.22 -23.28
C LYS A 724 12.33 -8.34 -22.99
N THR A 725 13.27 -8.07 -22.09
CA THR A 725 14.25 -9.03 -21.56
C THR A 725 14.36 -8.88 -20.05
N MET A 726 14.55 -9.99 -19.34
CA MET A 726 14.83 -10.02 -17.90
C MET A 726 16.34 -10.06 -17.67
N LEU A 727 17.06 -10.86 -18.47
CA LEU A 727 18.49 -11.14 -18.27
C LEU A 727 19.40 -10.28 -19.13
N GLY A 728 18.86 -9.58 -20.14
CA GLY A 728 19.65 -9.00 -21.21
C GLY A 728 20.26 -10.07 -22.14
N PRO A 729 20.81 -9.65 -23.30
CA PRO A 729 21.24 -10.57 -24.35
C PRO A 729 22.42 -11.47 -23.93
N ASP A 730 23.39 -10.95 -23.18
CA ASP A 730 24.60 -11.70 -22.82
C ASP A 730 24.32 -12.80 -21.79
N GLN A 731 23.61 -12.49 -20.70
CA GLN A 731 23.29 -13.46 -19.66
C GLN A 731 22.28 -14.51 -20.15
N LEU A 732 21.32 -14.13 -21.00
CA LEU A 732 20.45 -15.10 -21.67
C LEU A 732 21.27 -16.06 -22.54
N ALA A 733 22.22 -15.55 -23.34
CA ALA A 733 23.08 -16.39 -24.17
C ALA A 733 23.95 -17.35 -23.34
N ASP A 734 24.47 -16.89 -22.19
CA ASP A 734 25.26 -17.70 -21.26
C ASP A 734 24.41 -18.78 -20.57
N LEU A 735 23.21 -18.44 -20.09
CA LEU A 735 22.27 -19.38 -19.48
C LEU A 735 21.86 -20.47 -20.48
N LEU A 736 21.50 -20.09 -21.72
CA LEU A 736 21.14 -21.04 -22.77
C LEU A 736 22.34 -21.92 -23.17
N THR A 737 23.56 -21.38 -23.15
CA THR A 737 24.79 -22.16 -23.39
C THR A 737 25.05 -23.15 -22.26
N TRP A 738 24.88 -22.72 -21.00
CA TRP A 738 25.02 -23.56 -19.82
C TRP A 738 23.95 -24.67 -19.75
N LEU A 739 22.70 -24.40 -20.14
CA LEU A 739 21.64 -25.42 -20.26
C LEU A 739 21.95 -26.46 -21.35
N ARG A 740 22.52 -26.04 -22.49
CA ARG A 740 22.92 -26.95 -23.59
C ARG A 740 24.16 -27.77 -23.25
N LYS A 741 25.08 -27.25 -22.45
CA LYS A 741 26.33 -27.92 -22.05
C LYS A 741 26.06 -29.21 -21.26
N ASP A 742 26.66 -30.30 -21.70
CA ASP A 742 26.67 -31.57 -20.97
C ASP A 742 27.51 -31.46 -19.69
N GLU A 743 27.03 -32.10 -18.62
CA GLU A 743 27.64 -32.02 -17.30
C GLU A 743 28.67 -33.14 -17.05
N PRO A 744 29.63 -32.94 -16.11
CA PRO A 744 30.54 -33.98 -15.68
C PRO A 744 29.81 -35.25 -15.19
N ARG A 745 30.41 -36.43 -15.43
CA ARG A 745 29.81 -37.71 -15.04
C ARG A 745 29.46 -37.73 -13.55
N GLY A 746 28.17 -37.92 -13.25
CA GLY A 746 27.63 -38.00 -11.89
C GLY A 746 26.97 -36.70 -11.41
N VAL A 747 27.16 -35.59 -12.12
CA VAL A 747 26.29 -34.41 -11.98
C VAL A 747 24.96 -34.74 -12.66
N LYS A 748 23.88 -34.60 -11.91
CA LYS A 748 22.53 -35.06 -12.26
C LYS A 748 21.46 -33.98 -12.15
N TRP A 749 21.80 -32.82 -11.60
CA TRP A 749 20.89 -31.68 -11.46
C TRP A 749 21.52 -30.40 -12.00
N LYS A 750 20.76 -29.67 -12.80
CA LYS A 750 21.01 -28.26 -13.15
C LYS A 750 20.05 -27.41 -12.32
N ILE A 751 20.59 -26.52 -11.49
CA ILE A 751 19.81 -25.68 -10.59
C ILE A 751 19.99 -24.22 -11.02
N ILE A 752 18.87 -23.56 -11.30
CA ILE A 752 18.83 -22.12 -11.60
C ILE A 752 18.35 -21.39 -10.35
N ALA A 753 19.11 -20.40 -9.90
CA ALA A 753 18.74 -19.51 -8.82
C ALA A 753 18.36 -18.14 -9.41
N SER A 754 17.09 -17.77 -9.24
CA SER A 754 16.50 -16.46 -9.58
C SER A 754 16.22 -15.74 -8.27
N SER A 755 16.32 -14.41 -8.19
CA SER A 755 15.86 -13.72 -6.97
C SER A 755 14.32 -13.68 -6.94
N ILE A 756 13.73 -13.16 -8.01
CA ILE A 756 12.28 -13.17 -8.26
C ILE A 756 11.74 -14.53 -8.75
N PRO A 757 10.44 -14.83 -8.55
CA PRO A 757 9.80 -16.06 -9.02
C PRO A 757 9.73 -16.19 -10.54
N PHE A 758 9.97 -17.41 -11.00
CA PHE A 758 9.86 -17.84 -12.39
C PHE A 758 8.41 -18.14 -12.82
N THR A 759 7.51 -18.43 -11.88
CA THR A 759 6.08 -18.63 -12.19
C THR A 759 5.32 -17.33 -12.46
N LYS A 760 4.40 -17.37 -13.43
CA LYS A 760 3.43 -16.29 -13.73
C LYS A 760 2.19 -16.29 -12.82
N ASN A 761 2.11 -17.21 -11.85
CA ASN A 761 0.92 -17.36 -10.99
C ASN A 761 0.80 -16.31 -9.87
N TRP A 762 1.82 -15.47 -9.67
CA TRP A 762 1.75 -14.33 -8.76
C TRP A 762 0.96 -13.19 -9.41
N ARG A 763 -0.29 -12.98 -8.96
CA ARG A 763 -1.22 -12.04 -9.62
C ARG A 763 -1.10 -10.60 -9.11
N PHE A 764 -0.54 -10.40 -7.93
CA PHE A 764 -0.19 -9.10 -7.37
C PHE A 764 1.28 -8.81 -7.70
N GLY A 765 1.64 -7.64 -8.24
CA GLY A 765 3.04 -7.35 -8.63
C GLY A 765 3.64 -8.34 -9.65
N GLY A 766 2.83 -9.05 -10.44
CA GLY A 766 3.32 -10.10 -11.33
C GLY A 766 4.17 -9.61 -12.50
N LEU A 767 4.14 -8.31 -12.81
CA LEU A 767 4.95 -7.68 -13.86
C LEU A 767 6.43 -7.53 -13.47
N ASP A 768 6.71 -7.40 -12.18
CA ASP A 768 8.06 -7.37 -11.63
C ASP A 768 8.77 -8.73 -11.77
N THR A 769 7.99 -9.80 -11.57
CA THR A 769 8.44 -11.19 -11.69
C THR A 769 8.62 -11.64 -13.16
N TRP A 770 9.04 -12.89 -13.38
CA TRP A 770 9.05 -13.49 -14.72
C TRP A 770 7.67 -13.52 -15.42
N GLY A 771 6.57 -13.30 -14.69
CA GLY A 771 5.24 -13.05 -15.24
C GLY A 771 5.17 -11.83 -16.19
N GLY A 772 6.07 -10.86 -16.04
CA GLY A 772 6.19 -9.69 -16.93
C GLY A 772 7.07 -9.88 -18.17
N TYR A 773 7.65 -11.06 -18.37
CA TYR A 773 8.72 -11.32 -19.37
C TYR A 773 8.55 -12.70 -20.05
N LEU A 774 7.31 -13.06 -20.35
CA LEU A 774 6.89 -14.40 -20.81
C LEU A 774 7.59 -14.87 -22.09
N ALA A 775 7.90 -13.96 -23.02
CA ALA A 775 8.58 -14.31 -24.27
C ALA A 775 10.05 -14.74 -24.08
N GLU A 776 10.74 -14.23 -23.06
CA GLU A 776 12.09 -14.69 -22.70
C GLU A 776 12.02 -15.93 -21.81
N ARG A 777 11.10 -15.94 -20.85
CA ARG A 777 10.76 -17.09 -20.01
C ARG A 777 10.53 -18.36 -20.83
N GLN A 778 9.76 -18.28 -21.92
CA GLN A 778 9.48 -19.40 -22.81
C GLN A 778 10.74 -19.96 -23.47
N LYS A 779 11.68 -19.11 -23.95
CA LYS A 779 12.97 -19.54 -24.52
C LYS A 779 13.79 -20.34 -23.52
N ILE A 780 13.72 -19.97 -22.24
CA ILE A 780 14.42 -20.65 -21.15
C ILE A 780 13.71 -21.97 -20.81
N LEU A 781 12.38 -22.00 -20.71
CA LEU A 781 11.59 -23.22 -20.53
C LEU A 781 11.90 -24.28 -21.59
N GLU A 782 11.91 -23.90 -22.87
CA GLU A 782 12.24 -24.83 -23.96
C GLU A 782 13.66 -25.38 -23.86
N ALA A 783 14.63 -24.55 -23.44
CA ALA A 783 16.00 -24.98 -23.20
C ALA A 783 16.14 -25.90 -21.97
N MET A 784 15.32 -25.70 -20.93
CA MET A 784 15.25 -26.59 -19.76
C MET A 784 14.58 -27.92 -20.09
N TRP A 785 13.48 -27.92 -20.83
CA TRP A 785 12.83 -29.14 -21.33
C TRP A 785 13.76 -29.90 -22.29
N ASP A 786 14.59 -29.21 -23.08
CA ASP A 786 15.63 -29.83 -23.90
C ASP A 786 16.70 -30.56 -23.05
N VAL A 787 16.97 -30.16 -21.80
CA VAL A 787 17.79 -30.97 -20.87
C VAL A 787 17.07 -32.27 -20.53
N GLY A 788 15.81 -32.19 -20.14
CA GLY A 788 15.01 -33.37 -19.77
C GLY A 788 14.80 -34.35 -20.93
N LEU A 789 14.70 -33.85 -22.18
CA LEU A 789 14.62 -34.66 -23.39
C LEU A 789 15.94 -35.38 -23.74
N ARG A 790 17.11 -34.77 -23.46
CA ARG A 790 18.40 -35.49 -23.54
C ARG A 790 18.51 -36.57 -22.48
N GLY A 791 17.82 -36.37 -21.35
CA GLY A 791 17.74 -37.31 -20.24
C GLY A 791 19.01 -37.35 -19.40
N GLY A 792 18.95 -38.03 -18.26
CA GLY A 792 20.11 -38.21 -17.38
C GLY A 792 20.50 -36.99 -16.54
N ALA A 793 19.84 -35.85 -16.68
CA ALA A 793 19.87 -34.73 -15.73
C ALA A 793 18.50 -34.05 -15.61
N GLY A 794 18.12 -33.61 -14.40
CA GLY A 794 16.91 -32.82 -14.13
C GLY A 794 17.21 -31.32 -13.99
N VAL A 795 16.17 -30.49 -14.13
CA VAL A 795 16.27 -29.03 -13.93
C VAL A 795 15.31 -28.56 -12.84
N VAL A 796 15.80 -27.74 -11.92
CA VAL A 796 15.02 -27.10 -10.84
C VAL A 796 15.34 -25.61 -10.80
N VAL A 797 14.32 -24.79 -10.55
CA VAL A 797 14.43 -23.35 -10.29
C VAL A 797 14.19 -23.08 -8.79
N LEU A 798 14.99 -22.22 -8.20
CA LEU A 798 14.82 -21.72 -6.83
C LEU A 798 14.63 -20.20 -6.88
N SER A 799 13.71 -19.66 -6.08
CA SER A 799 13.35 -18.24 -6.07
C SER A 799 12.93 -17.73 -4.68
N GLY A 800 12.89 -16.40 -4.53
CA GLY A 800 12.65 -15.65 -3.30
C GLY A 800 11.56 -14.57 -3.45
N ASP A 801 11.88 -13.32 -3.10
CA ASP A 801 11.06 -12.09 -3.20
C ASP A 801 9.71 -12.09 -2.44
N ARG A 802 8.75 -12.95 -2.78
CA ARG A 802 7.30 -12.81 -2.52
C ARG A 802 6.79 -12.84 -1.07
N HIS A 803 7.66 -13.07 -0.10
CA HIS A 803 7.38 -13.38 1.30
C HIS A 803 6.36 -14.50 1.56
N GLU A 804 6.14 -15.38 0.58
CA GLU A 804 5.20 -16.50 0.61
C GLU A 804 5.92 -17.76 0.06
N PHE A 805 5.52 -18.98 0.46
CA PHE A 805 6.06 -20.21 -0.16
C PHE A 805 5.16 -20.70 -1.28
N ALA A 806 5.74 -21.01 -2.44
CA ALA A 806 5.07 -21.73 -3.52
C ALA A 806 5.98 -22.77 -4.21
N ALA A 807 5.41 -23.93 -4.52
CA ALA A 807 5.97 -24.95 -5.39
C ALA A 807 5.14 -25.04 -6.66
N THR A 808 5.79 -24.90 -7.83
CA THR A 808 5.15 -24.87 -9.15
C THR A 808 5.83 -25.87 -10.09
N ALA A 809 5.07 -26.60 -10.89
CA ALA A 809 5.57 -27.40 -12.00
C ALA A 809 5.34 -26.67 -13.34
N PHE A 810 6.31 -26.78 -14.24
CA PHE A 810 6.23 -26.31 -15.62
C PHE A 810 6.32 -27.51 -16.57
N PRO A 811 5.20 -28.23 -16.79
CA PRO A 811 5.16 -29.36 -17.71
C PRO A 811 5.34 -28.88 -19.16
N PRO A 812 5.98 -29.67 -20.04
CA PRO A 812 5.99 -29.34 -21.46
C PRO A 812 4.60 -29.39 -22.09
N PRO A 813 4.35 -28.67 -23.21
CA PRO A 813 3.05 -28.64 -23.87
C PRO A 813 2.54 -30.03 -24.26
N ALA A 814 1.26 -30.30 -23.99
CA ALA A 814 0.63 -31.59 -24.29
C ALA A 814 0.72 -31.94 -25.78
N GLY A 815 1.26 -33.12 -26.10
CA GLY A 815 1.51 -33.55 -27.48
C GLY A 815 2.73 -32.92 -28.16
N GLY A 816 3.54 -32.13 -27.43
CA GLY A 816 4.79 -31.56 -27.90
C GLY A 816 5.93 -32.58 -28.04
N ARG A 817 7.13 -32.08 -28.39
CA ARG A 817 8.33 -32.91 -28.63
C ARG A 817 9.03 -33.43 -27.38
N TRP A 818 8.71 -32.86 -26.21
CA TRP A 818 9.36 -33.18 -24.94
C TRP A 818 8.49 -34.16 -24.11
N PRO A 819 9.08 -35.14 -23.42
CA PRO A 819 8.34 -36.04 -22.55
C PRO A 819 7.90 -35.34 -21.26
N VAL A 820 6.84 -35.83 -20.61
CA VAL A 820 6.38 -35.31 -19.30
C VAL A 820 7.47 -35.40 -18.23
N SER A 821 8.38 -36.37 -18.32
CA SER A 821 9.57 -36.49 -17.45
C SER A 821 10.56 -35.32 -17.55
N ALA A 822 10.42 -34.43 -18.54
CA ALA A 822 11.18 -33.18 -18.66
C ALA A 822 10.59 -32.01 -17.84
N THR A 823 9.52 -32.23 -17.07
CA THR A 823 8.86 -31.20 -16.23
C THR A 823 9.85 -30.51 -15.29
N VAL A 824 9.97 -29.19 -15.44
CA VAL A 824 10.78 -28.34 -14.57
C VAL A 824 9.97 -28.02 -13.31
N HIS A 825 10.64 -27.90 -12.17
CA HIS A 825 10.01 -27.54 -10.90
C HIS A 825 10.61 -26.25 -10.35
N GLU A 826 9.79 -25.32 -9.91
CA GLU A 826 10.17 -24.16 -9.10
C GLU A 826 9.82 -24.38 -7.63
N PHE A 827 10.73 -23.94 -6.76
CA PHE A 827 10.46 -23.75 -5.33
C PHE A 827 10.79 -22.31 -4.92
N SER A 828 9.75 -21.48 -4.82
CA SER A 828 9.81 -20.11 -4.30
C SER A 828 9.70 -20.16 -2.78
N THR A 829 10.72 -19.68 -2.06
CA THR A 829 10.80 -19.76 -0.59
C THR A 829 11.27 -18.45 0.01
N SER A 830 10.35 -17.67 0.56
CA SER A 830 10.63 -16.45 1.30
C SER A 830 9.56 -16.17 2.38
N PRO A 831 9.83 -15.33 3.40
CA PRO A 831 11.09 -14.67 3.71
C PRO A 831 11.86 -15.39 4.83
N LEU A 832 13.16 -15.18 4.97
CA LEU A 832 13.89 -15.67 6.14
C LEU A 832 13.45 -14.95 7.40
N SER A 833 13.19 -13.64 7.33
CA SER A 833 12.73 -12.83 8.47
C SER A 833 12.03 -11.54 7.99
N GLN A 834 10.75 -11.62 7.61
CA GLN A 834 9.93 -10.47 7.16
C GLN A 834 8.42 -10.78 7.37
N PHE A 835 7.53 -9.83 7.11
CA PHE A 835 6.09 -10.08 7.08
C PHE A 835 5.70 -11.13 6.02
N TYR A 836 4.47 -11.64 6.08
CA TYR A 836 3.83 -12.35 4.96
C TYR A 836 2.52 -11.63 4.64
N LEU A 837 2.01 -11.79 3.42
CA LEU A 837 0.81 -11.09 2.99
C LEU A 837 -0.47 -11.74 3.56
N PRO A 838 -1.38 -10.96 4.21
CA PRO A 838 -2.63 -11.50 4.74
C PRO A 838 -3.66 -11.81 3.62
N VAL A 839 -3.47 -11.23 2.43
CA VAL A 839 -4.27 -11.48 1.23
C VAL A 839 -3.47 -12.42 0.32
N ARG A 840 -4.12 -13.49 -0.16
CA ARG A 840 -3.45 -14.52 -0.97
C ARG A 840 -3.14 -14.01 -2.37
N THR A 841 -1.86 -13.99 -2.76
CA THR A 841 -1.42 -13.42 -4.05
C THR A 841 -1.17 -14.44 -5.16
N TYR A 842 -1.02 -15.72 -4.81
CA TYR A 842 -0.83 -16.81 -5.76
C TYR A 842 -2.16 -17.34 -6.31
N ARG A 843 -2.28 -17.48 -7.64
CA ARG A 843 -3.39 -18.18 -8.31
C ARG A 843 -2.96 -18.79 -9.64
N GLN A 844 -3.26 -20.07 -9.83
CA GLN A 844 -3.23 -20.74 -11.13
C GLN A 844 -4.50 -20.42 -11.93
N GLU A 845 -4.35 -20.08 -13.21
CA GLU A 845 -5.46 -19.74 -14.13
C GLU A 845 -5.42 -20.54 -15.45
N ASP A 846 -4.33 -21.29 -15.69
CA ASP A 846 -4.11 -22.14 -16.86
C ASP A 846 -3.24 -23.36 -16.49
N ASP A 847 -2.96 -24.24 -17.45
CA ASP A 847 -2.22 -25.50 -17.24
C ASP A 847 -0.71 -25.41 -17.57
N GLU A 848 -0.16 -24.20 -17.82
CA GLU A 848 1.28 -24.02 -18.10
C GLU A 848 2.12 -23.91 -16.82
N ASP A 849 1.55 -23.28 -15.79
CA ASP A 849 2.15 -23.08 -14.47
C ASP A 849 1.32 -23.81 -13.42
N VAL A 850 1.64 -25.07 -13.15
CA VAL A 850 0.83 -25.96 -12.33
C VAL A 850 1.20 -25.85 -10.86
N LEU A 851 0.24 -25.45 -10.02
CA LEU A 851 0.41 -25.35 -8.57
C LEU A 851 0.57 -26.73 -7.93
N ILE A 852 1.72 -26.98 -7.31
CA ILE A 852 1.96 -28.17 -6.46
C ILE A 852 1.53 -27.85 -5.03
N LYS A 853 2.01 -26.74 -4.48
CA LYS A 853 1.75 -26.34 -3.09
C LYS A 853 1.92 -24.84 -2.90
N TYR A 854 1.06 -24.22 -2.11
CA TYR A 854 1.18 -22.82 -1.69
C TYR A 854 0.98 -22.76 -0.17
N ILE A 855 1.94 -22.17 0.54
CA ILE A 855 1.94 -21.96 2.00
C ILE A 855 2.36 -20.51 2.27
N PRO A 856 1.40 -19.59 2.35
CA PRO A 856 1.69 -18.16 2.46
C PRO A 856 2.16 -17.75 3.86
N ASP A 857 1.55 -18.31 4.90
CA ASP A 857 1.70 -17.85 6.28
C ASP A 857 3.07 -18.21 6.89
N GLY A 858 3.56 -17.35 7.78
CA GLY A 858 4.81 -17.54 8.53
C GLY A 858 5.83 -16.43 8.26
N VAL A 859 6.47 -15.93 9.32
CA VAL A 859 7.40 -14.77 9.25
C VAL A 859 8.85 -15.17 9.02
N SER A 860 9.14 -16.47 9.10
CA SER A 860 10.42 -17.07 8.76
C SER A 860 10.20 -18.36 7.98
N LYS A 861 10.79 -18.46 6.78
CA LYS A 861 10.70 -19.61 5.87
C LYS A 861 12.07 -19.89 5.25
N PHE A 862 12.47 -21.15 5.20
CA PHE A 862 13.61 -21.60 4.39
C PHE A 862 13.43 -23.05 3.95
N SER A 863 14.04 -23.41 2.83
CA SER A 863 13.96 -24.75 2.25
C SER A 863 15.32 -25.42 2.30
N ALA A 864 15.37 -26.67 2.75
CA ALA A 864 16.53 -27.54 2.61
C ALA A 864 16.35 -28.44 1.39
N ILE A 865 17.34 -28.43 0.50
CA ILE A 865 17.39 -29.29 -0.68
C ILE A 865 18.39 -30.42 -0.41
N GLU A 866 17.89 -31.66 -0.32
CA GLU A 866 18.68 -32.87 -0.13
C GLU A 866 18.75 -33.64 -1.47
N ILE A 867 19.94 -33.78 -2.05
CA ILE A 867 20.16 -34.56 -3.27
C ILE A 867 20.81 -35.90 -2.91
N GLU A 868 20.19 -36.98 -3.38
CA GLU A 868 20.69 -38.34 -3.28
C GLU A 868 20.94 -38.89 -4.71
N SER A 869 22.15 -39.41 -4.93
CA SER A 869 22.54 -40.06 -6.19
C SER A 869 22.97 -41.50 -5.90
N PRO A 870 22.02 -42.46 -5.85
CA PRO A 870 22.34 -43.84 -5.50
C PRO A 870 23.25 -44.46 -6.57
N THR A 871 24.31 -45.14 -6.15
CA THR A 871 25.32 -45.73 -7.07
C THR A 871 24.78 -46.83 -7.99
N VAL A 872 23.55 -47.29 -7.77
CA VAL A 872 22.88 -48.38 -8.52
C VAL A 872 21.63 -47.86 -9.27
N ALA A 873 21.16 -46.64 -9.00
CA ALA A 873 19.97 -46.08 -9.65
C ALA A 873 20.36 -45.24 -10.88
N GLU A 874 19.59 -45.37 -11.96
CA GLU A 874 19.78 -44.52 -13.16
C GLU A 874 19.36 -43.06 -12.91
N GLN A 875 18.38 -42.87 -12.01
CA GLN A 875 17.83 -41.58 -11.63
C GLN A 875 18.42 -41.10 -10.29
N SER A 876 18.65 -39.79 -10.19
CA SER A 876 18.92 -39.11 -8.91
C SER A 876 17.62 -38.55 -8.33
N VAL A 877 17.59 -38.42 -7.00
CA VAL A 877 16.44 -37.94 -6.22
C VAL A 877 16.81 -36.60 -5.58
N LEU A 878 15.96 -35.60 -5.74
CA LEU A 878 16.04 -34.32 -5.05
C LEU A 878 14.83 -34.19 -4.14
N ARG A 879 15.06 -34.01 -2.85
CA ARG A 879 14.02 -33.79 -1.84
C ARG A 879 14.10 -32.36 -1.31
N LEU A 880 13.00 -31.63 -1.40
CA LEU A 880 12.81 -30.37 -0.67
C LEU A 880 12.19 -30.65 0.69
N ARG A 881 12.68 -29.99 1.74
CA ARG A 881 12.05 -29.88 3.07
C ARG A 881 11.86 -28.41 3.40
N LEU A 882 10.63 -27.96 3.57
CA LEU A 882 10.26 -26.59 3.91
C LEU A 882 10.14 -26.45 5.42
N PHE A 883 10.85 -25.47 5.96
CA PHE A 883 10.76 -25.05 7.35
C PHE A 883 10.06 -23.70 7.46
N ILE A 884 9.10 -23.58 8.36
CA ILE A 884 8.40 -22.32 8.69
C ILE A 884 8.47 -22.11 10.20
N ASP A 885 8.89 -20.91 10.62
CA ASP A 885 9.06 -20.46 12.00
C ASP A 885 9.90 -21.41 12.90
N GLY A 886 10.72 -22.26 12.27
CA GLY A 886 11.64 -23.22 12.90
C GLY A 886 11.22 -24.69 12.77
N ASP A 887 10.03 -25.00 12.27
CA ASP A 887 9.48 -26.36 12.17
C ASP A 887 9.30 -26.82 10.72
N GLU A 888 9.50 -28.12 10.45
CA GLU A 888 9.26 -28.69 9.12
C GLU A 888 7.76 -28.82 8.88
N VAL A 889 7.25 -28.14 7.85
CA VAL A 889 5.80 -28.06 7.56
C VAL A 889 5.43 -28.83 6.29
N TRP A 890 6.36 -28.99 5.35
CA TRP A 890 6.12 -29.69 4.09
C TRP A 890 7.41 -30.28 3.51
N ASN A 891 7.29 -31.36 2.75
CA ASN A 891 8.37 -31.89 1.93
C ASN A 891 7.84 -32.43 0.61
N TYR A 892 8.73 -32.52 -0.38
CA TYR A 892 8.41 -32.93 -1.75
C TYR A 892 9.62 -33.58 -2.41
N VAL A 893 9.39 -34.46 -3.39
CA VAL A 893 10.44 -35.23 -4.05
C VAL A 893 10.32 -35.12 -5.56
N VAL A 894 11.44 -34.84 -6.23
CA VAL A 894 11.58 -34.81 -7.69
C VAL A 894 12.67 -35.81 -8.09
N THR A 895 12.45 -36.54 -9.18
CA THR A 895 13.44 -37.47 -9.75
C THR A 895 13.93 -36.98 -11.11
N THR A 896 15.20 -37.21 -11.43
CA THR A 896 15.73 -36.86 -12.76
C THR A 896 15.09 -37.73 -13.86
N PRO A 897 14.86 -37.21 -15.09
CA PRO A 897 14.45 -38.03 -16.21
C PRO A 897 15.47 -39.13 -16.52
N SER A 898 14.95 -40.34 -16.80
CA SER A 898 15.76 -41.52 -17.13
C SER A 898 16.68 -41.26 -18.33
N SER A 899 17.89 -41.82 -18.30
CA SER A 899 18.79 -41.75 -19.45
C SER A 899 18.28 -42.63 -20.59
N ILE A 900 18.06 -42.05 -21.77
CA ILE A 900 17.69 -42.81 -22.97
C ILE A 900 18.92 -43.61 -23.44
N VAL A 901 19.05 -44.85 -22.97
CA VAL A 901 20.05 -45.80 -23.48
C VAL A 901 19.60 -46.22 -24.88
N GLY A 902 20.11 -45.56 -25.90
CA GLY A 902 19.77 -45.88 -27.29
C GLY A 902 20.38 -47.19 -27.74
N PHE A 903 19.63 -48.00 -28.51
CA PHE A 903 20.11 -48.71 -29.70
C PHE A 903 18.92 -49.31 -30.48
N GLY A 904 18.96 -49.21 -31.81
CA GLY A 904 18.33 -50.14 -32.76
C GLY A 904 16.81 -50.40 -32.69
N GLY A 905 16.08 -49.87 -33.67
CA GLY A 905 15.01 -50.66 -34.32
C GLY A 905 13.74 -50.98 -33.53
N GLY A 906 12.90 -49.97 -33.30
CA GLY A 906 11.45 -50.10 -33.45
C GLY A 906 10.66 -50.87 -32.39
N ARG A 907 10.08 -50.13 -31.45
CA ARG A 907 8.63 -50.19 -31.16
C ARG A 907 8.19 -48.96 -30.36
N ARG A 908 7.12 -48.29 -30.79
CA ARG A 908 6.38 -47.34 -29.94
C ARG A 908 5.66 -48.15 -28.86
N GLY A 909 6.16 -48.10 -27.63
CA GLY A 909 5.46 -48.60 -26.44
C GLY A 909 4.68 -47.46 -25.78
N ASN A 910 3.36 -47.64 -25.62
CA ASN A 910 2.56 -46.84 -24.69
C ASN A 910 2.79 -47.39 -23.29
N ASP A 911 3.78 -46.88 -22.55
CA ASP A 911 3.85 -47.11 -21.11
C ASP A 911 3.26 -45.92 -20.36
N ARG A 912 2.18 -46.21 -19.63
CA ARG A 912 1.48 -45.27 -18.75
C ARG A 912 2.21 -45.26 -17.42
N ASP A 913 3.17 -44.36 -17.25
CA ASP A 913 3.78 -44.14 -15.95
C ASP A 913 2.79 -43.45 -15.00
N ALA A 914 2.14 -44.28 -14.19
CA ALA A 914 1.44 -43.86 -13.00
C ALA A 914 2.37 -44.03 -11.79
N VAL A 915 2.89 -42.92 -11.25
CA VAL A 915 3.01 -42.68 -9.81
C VAL A 915 3.04 -41.15 -9.59
N TRP A 916 1.95 -40.61 -9.05
CA TRP A 916 1.93 -39.33 -8.33
C TRP A 916 1.22 -39.57 -7.00
N GLY A 917 1.80 -39.08 -5.90
CA GLY A 917 1.29 -39.22 -4.53
C GLY A 917 2.07 -38.32 -3.58
#